data_AF-A0A644VH08-F1
#
_entry.id   AF-A0A644VH08-F1
#
_cell.length_a   1.000
_cell.length_b   1.000
_cell.length_c   1.000
_cell.angle_alpha   90.00
_cell.angle_beta   90.00
_cell.angle_gamma   90.00
#
_symmetry.space_group_name_H-M   'P 1'
#
loop_
_entity.id
_entity.type
_entity.pdbx_description
1 polymer ?
#
loop_
_entity_poly.entity_id
_entity_poly.type
_entity_poly.pdbx_seq_one_letter_code
_entity_poly.pdbx_strand_id
1 'polypeptide(L)'
;MTDRFLPVSMDDLRDRGWFWYDFLVITADAYVDHPSFAHAIISRVLEAEGYRVAILAQPDFKNSEAFTALGKPRYGIFISGGNLDSMVAHYTAAKRRRHDDAYSPGNRAGLRPDRATIVYSNRVREVFGNIPIVIGGLEASLRRFAHYDYWEDKVRRSILLDSGADLLSYGMGETSIRLIAAKLKAGIPIAQITDVRGTCYVTDDPEKCDFPKVLCPSFEEVASDKRAYAGANMIQYEEHDPIVGRAVIQRHGDRFLVVNPPAMPLTTLELDAVAELPYAREYHPMYESMGGVPAIEEVRFSVIHNRGCFGACNFCSLAFHQGRIVTSRSHESVIREVTALTTHPGFKGYIHDVGGPTANFRRPACKKQMTSGLCKNRACLAPSACPNLNADQADYLALLRKLRSIPGVKKVFIRSGIRFDYMIEDKSGDFFAELVKHHVSGQLKVAPEHCVNHVLDYMGKPHIEVYEKFKAKYERLNQKYGKEQYLVPYLISSHPGCTLKDAVELAVWLNKTGRQPEQVQDFYPTPGTLSTCMYYTGLDPRTMEPVYVPKSAGEKAMQRALMQWKRPEKRAIVLEALRKAGRSDLIGYGRDCLVRPSRPQNEEAKPYRKAAGAGKKTPNGEEKQKGRRREKGGVKTDARKRKTAGTQEDRSRGKSGAQSEKRSGKNGADAGARKEKMPVKLFAPGRVRAVPENAKRHKRNGKNNRESGR
;
A
#
# COMPACT_ATOMS: atom_id res chain seq x y z
N MET A 1 -11.46 -11.43 -27.34
CA MET A 1 -11.22 -10.71 -26.06
C MET A 1 -10.15 -9.62 -26.21
N THR A 2 -9.17 -9.81 -27.10
CA THR A 2 -8.08 -8.86 -27.41
C THR A 2 -8.56 -7.53 -28.01
N ASP A 3 -9.62 -7.51 -28.83
CA ASP A 3 -10.12 -6.28 -29.48
C ASP A 3 -10.55 -5.16 -28.51
N ARG A 4 -10.82 -5.52 -27.25
CA ARG A 4 -11.13 -4.54 -26.21
C ARG A 4 -9.91 -3.80 -25.71
N PHE A 5 -8.71 -4.38 -25.73
CA PHE A 5 -7.49 -3.78 -25.18
C PHE A 5 -6.83 -2.82 -26.17
N LEU A 6 -6.17 -1.77 -25.68
CA LEU A 6 -5.36 -0.90 -26.53
C LEU A 6 -4.10 -1.64 -27.04
N PRO A 7 -3.59 -1.29 -28.23
CA PRO A 7 -2.41 -1.91 -28.82
C PRO A 7 -1.19 -1.95 -27.91
N VAL A 8 -0.55 -3.12 -27.82
CA VAL A 8 0.72 -3.34 -27.11
C VAL A 8 1.83 -3.88 -28.02
N SER A 9 1.50 -4.18 -29.28
CA SER A 9 2.44 -4.67 -30.29
C SER A 9 2.18 -4.06 -31.68
N MET A 10 3.16 -4.21 -32.59
CA MET A 10 2.99 -3.83 -34.00
C MET A 10 1.91 -4.65 -34.71
N ASP A 11 1.67 -5.89 -34.27
CA ASP A 11 0.62 -6.74 -34.84
C ASP A 11 -0.77 -6.23 -34.43
N ASP A 12 -0.96 -5.80 -33.17
CA ASP A 12 -2.22 -5.17 -32.75
C ASP A 12 -2.53 -3.90 -33.56
N LEU A 13 -1.50 -3.12 -33.92
CA LEU A 13 -1.65 -1.95 -34.79
C LEU A 13 -2.09 -2.36 -36.20
N ARG A 14 -1.45 -3.39 -36.79
CA ARG A 14 -1.80 -3.91 -38.12
C ARG A 14 -3.23 -4.48 -38.16
N ASP A 15 -3.62 -5.23 -37.14
CA ASP A 15 -4.96 -5.81 -37.02
C ASP A 15 -6.07 -4.73 -36.96
N ARG A 16 -5.72 -3.54 -36.44
CA ARG A 16 -6.60 -2.35 -36.43
C ARG A 16 -6.50 -1.51 -37.71
N GLY A 17 -5.64 -1.88 -38.67
CA GLY A 17 -5.35 -1.09 -39.87
C GLY A 17 -4.60 0.21 -39.56
N TRP A 18 -3.88 0.28 -38.43
CA TRP A 18 -3.13 1.46 -38.02
C TRP A 18 -1.68 1.35 -38.48
N PHE A 19 -1.29 2.24 -39.40
CA PHE A 19 0.11 2.39 -39.82
C PHE A 19 0.89 3.42 -38.97
N TRP A 20 0.19 4.13 -38.08
CA TRP A 20 0.74 5.08 -37.12
C TRP A 20 -0.20 5.21 -35.92
N TYR A 21 0.34 5.75 -34.82
CA TYR A 21 -0.40 6.12 -33.63
C TYR A 21 0.10 7.47 -33.09
N ASP A 22 -0.75 8.13 -32.32
CA ASP A 22 -0.59 9.53 -31.92
C ASP A 22 0.25 9.66 -30.65
N PHE A 23 -0.04 8.83 -29.65
CA PHE A 23 0.62 8.86 -28.33
C PHE A 23 1.01 7.47 -27.85
N LEU A 24 2.20 7.38 -27.24
CA LEU A 24 2.64 6.19 -26.50
C LEU A 24 2.45 6.43 -25.00
N VAL A 25 1.86 5.46 -24.30
CA VAL A 25 1.81 5.45 -22.84
C VAL A 25 2.75 4.38 -22.31
N ILE A 26 3.78 4.78 -21.55
CA ILE A 26 4.76 3.88 -20.94
C ILE A 26 4.47 3.77 -19.44
N THR A 27 4.36 2.55 -18.94
CA THR A 27 4.07 2.29 -17.52
C THR A 27 5.01 1.24 -16.93
N ALA A 28 5.36 1.42 -15.66
CA ALA A 28 6.15 0.45 -14.90
C ALA A 28 5.30 -0.67 -14.28
N ASP A 29 3.97 -0.63 -14.44
CA ASP A 29 3.06 -1.72 -14.12
C ASP A 29 2.80 -2.59 -15.36
N ALA A 30 2.39 -3.84 -15.14
CA ALA A 30 1.77 -4.63 -16.19
C ALA A 30 0.52 -3.94 -16.74
N TYR A 31 0.20 -4.17 -18.02
CA TYR A 31 -1.01 -3.61 -18.62
C TYR A 31 -2.27 -4.28 -18.05
N VAL A 32 -2.85 -3.63 -17.04
CA VAL A 32 -4.19 -3.89 -16.54
C VAL A 32 -5.12 -2.77 -16.99
N ASP A 33 -6.13 -3.11 -17.80
CA ASP A 33 -7.06 -2.14 -18.36
C ASP A 33 -8.30 -2.01 -17.47
N HIS A 34 -8.12 -1.36 -16.32
CA HIS A 34 -9.15 -1.18 -15.29
C HIS A 34 -9.15 0.26 -14.78
N PRO A 35 -10.30 0.86 -14.44
CA PRO A 35 -10.40 2.24 -13.94
C PRO A 35 -9.73 2.50 -12.56
N SER A 36 -8.98 1.52 -12.05
CA SER A 36 -8.14 1.66 -10.84
C SER A 36 -6.66 1.80 -11.18
N PHE A 37 -6.30 1.78 -12.46
CA PHE A 37 -4.92 1.90 -12.95
C PHE A 37 -4.73 3.20 -13.72
N ALA A 38 -3.74 3.99 -13.31
CA ALA A 38 -3.52 5.32 -13.89
C ALA A 38 -3.26 5.26 -15.39
N HIS A 39 -2.43 4.32 -15.87
CA HIS A 39 -2.15 4.18 -17.31
C HIS A 39 -3.39 3.84 -18.12
N ALA A 40 -4.31 3.04 -17.57
CA ALA A 40 -5.56 2.69 -18.23
C ALA A 40 -6.49 3.91 -18.32
N ILE A 41 -6.65 4.66 -17.22
CA ILE A 41 -7.45 5.88 -17.23
C ILE A 41 -6.92 6.87 -18.27
N ILE A 42 -5.61 7.16 -18.24
CA ILE A 42 -5.02 8.16 -19.14
C ILE A 42 -5.11 7.74 -20.60
N SER A 43 -4.79 6.48 -20.91
CA SER A 43 -4.85 5.98 -22.28
C SER A 43 -6.28 5.93 -22.83
N ARG A 44 -7.27 5.56 -22.01
CA ARG A 44 -8.69 5.58 -22.40
C ARG A 44 -9.25 6.99 -22.54
N VAL A 45 -8.81 7.93 -21.69
CA VAL A 45 -9.18 9.35 -21.85
C VAL A 45 -8.66 9.88 -23.19
N LEU A 46 -7.41 9.59 -23.55
CA LEU A 46 -6.87 9.97 -24.85
C LEU A 46 -7.61 9.29 -26.02
N GLU A 47 -7.91 8.00 -25.92
CA GLU A 47 -8.71 7.28 -26.93
C GLU A 47 -10.10 7.92 -27.12
N ALA A 48 -10.75 8.32 -26.02
CA ALA A 48 -12.06 8.97 -26.05
C ALA A 48 -12.04 10.36 -26.72
N GLU A 49 -10.89 11.05 -26.71
CA GLU A 49 -10.66 12.29 -27.48
C GLU A 49 -10.36 12.02 -28.97
N GLY A 50 -10.38 10.76 -29.41
CA GLY A 50 -10.18 10.35 -30.79
C GLY A 50 -8.72 10.11 -31.17
N TYR A 51 -7.81 9.99 -30.21
CA TYR A 51 -6.40 9.69 -30.48
C TYR A 51 -6.16 8.18 -30.62
N ARG A 52 -5.22 7.82 -31.50
CA ARG A 52 -4.67 6.47 -31.56
C ARG A 52 -3.60 6.31 -30.49
N VAL A 53 -3.85 5.45 -29.51
CA VAL A 53 -2.97 5.28 -28.35
C VAL A 53 -2.41 3.87 -28.31
N ALA A 54 -1.11 3.74 -28.08
CA ALA A 54 -0.46 2.46 -27.81
C ALA A 54 0.13 2.44 -26.39
N ILE A 55 0.28 1.24 -25.82
CA ILE A 55 0.78 1.04 -24.46
C ILE A 55 2.05 0.20 -24.49
N LEU A 56 3.10 0.69 -23.83
CA LEU A 56 4.34 -0.04 -23.57
C LEU A 56 4.46 -0.31 -22.07
N ALA A 57 4.08 -1.51 -21.65
CA ALA A 57 4.06 -1.91 -20.24
C ALA A 57 5.31 -2.71 -19.87
N GLN A 58 6.05 -2.26 -18.87
CA GLN A 58 7.30 -2.87 -18.36
C GLN A 58 8.32 -3.22 -19.46
N PRO A 59 8.73 -2.27 -20.32
CA PRO A 59 9.81 -2.52 -21.25
C PRO A 59 11.11 -2.88 -20.52
N ASP A 60 11.97 -3.70 -21.16
CA ASP A 60 13.27 -4.03 -20.59
C ASP A 60 14.16 -2.77 -20.50
N PHE A 61 14.24 -2.21 -19.29
CA PHE A 61 14.95 -0.97 -19.01
C PHE A 61 16.48 -1.07 -19.14
N LYS A 62 17.02 -2.28 -19.29
CA LYS A 62 18.45 -2.50 -19.53
C LYS A 62 18.81 -2.34 -21.00
N ASN A 63 17.82 -2.39 -21.90
CA ASN A 63 18.00 -2.26 -23.34
C ASN A 63 17.14 -1.10 -23.87
N SER A 64 17.77 -0.03 -24.34
CA SER A 64 17.07 1.13 -24.89
C SER A 64 16.20 0.77 -26.10
N GLU A 65 16.60 -0.21 -26.92
CA GLU A 65 15.81 -0.69 -28.07
C GLU A 65 14.47 -1.32 -27.67
N ALA A 66 14.29 -1.75 -26.41
CA ALA A 66 12.97 -2.22 -25.96
C ALA A 66 11.91 -1.10 -26.04
N PHE A 67 12.33 0.17 -26.07
CA PHE A 67 11.45 1.33 -26.16
C PHE A 67 11.05 1.65 -27.61
N THR A 68 11.68 1.03 -28.61
CA THR A 68 11.36 1.19 -30.03
C THR A 68 10.40 0.10 -30.55
N ALA A 69 9.97 -0.84 -29.69
CA ALA A 69 9.17 -2.02 -30.06
C ALA A 69 7.85 -1.70 -30.79
N LEU A 70 7.27 -0.52 -30.54
CA LEU A 70 6.05 -0.03 -31.17
C LEU A 70 6.30 1.05 -32.24
N GLY A 71 7.56 1.41 -32.50
CA GLY A 71 7.93 2.54 -33.34
C GLY A 71 7.80 3.89 -32.62
N LYS A 72 7.91 4.97 -33.38
CA LYS A 72 7.85 6.36 -32.87
C LYS A 72 6.42 6.90 -32.96
N PRO A 73 5.83 7.44 -31.88
CA PRO A 73 4.52 8.09 -31.96
C PRO A 73 4.59 9.44 -32.69
N ARG A 74 3.43 9.91 -33.18
CA ARG A 74 3.35 11.18 -33.91
C ARG A 74 3.56 12.41 -33.03
N TYR A 75 2.95 12.46 -31.85
CA TYR A 75 2.87 13.69 -31.05
C TYR A 75 3.69 13.66 -29.77
N GLY A 76 3.73 12.53 -29.04
CA GLY A 76 4.47 12.48 -27.80
C GLY A 76 4.29 11.20 -26.99
N ILE A 77 4.95 11.17 -25.83
CA ILE A 77 5.01 10.02 -24.94
C ILE A 77 4.61 10.45 -23.53
N PHE A 78 3.69 9.69 -22.92
CA PHE A 78 3.32 9.83 -21.52
C PHE A 78 3.94 8.70 -20.70
N ILE A 79 4.65 9.02 -19.63
CA ILE A 79 5.40 8.05 -18.82
C ILE A 79 4.95 8.09 -17.36
N SER A 80 4.73 6.92 -16.76
CA SER A 80 4.44 6.79 -15.34
C SER A 80 5.18 5.64 -14.67
N GLY A 81 5.60 5.85 -13.42
CA GLY A 81 6.15 4.80 -12.54
C GLY A 81 5.14 3.75 -12.06
N GLY A 82 3.88 3.83 -12.52
CA GLY A 82 2.80 2.92 -12.15
C GLY A 82 1.93 3.43 -10.99
N ASN A 83 1.04 2.57 -10.50
CA ASN A 83 0.13 2.84 -9.37
C ASN A 83 0.86 2.92 -8.02
N LEU A 84 2.03 2.29 -7.92
CA LEU A 84 2.89 2.32 -6.75
C LEU A 84 4.24 2.92 -7.10
N ASP A 85 4.80 3.70 -6.18
CA ASP A 85 6.17 4.18 -6.29
C ASP A 85 7.15 3.01 -6.48
N SER A 86 8.04 3.12 -7.48
CA SER A 86 8.92 2.00 -7.85
C SER A 86 9.86 1.57 -6.72
N MET A 87 10.27 2.51 -5.86
CA MET A 87 11.10 2.18 -4.71
C MET A 87 10.29 1.48 -3.61
N VAL A 88 9.03 1.86 -3.41
CA VAL A 88 8.13 1.16 -2.47
C VAL A 88 7.76 -0.24 -2.98
N ALA A 89 7.68 -0.41 -4.30
CA ALA A 89 7.50 -1.71 -4.94
C ALA A 89 8.70 -2.64 -4.73
N HIS A 90 9.93 -2.10 -4.69
CA HIS A 90 11.14 -2.90 -4.52
C HIS A 90 11.60 -3.06 -3.07
N TYR A 91 11.27 -2.14 -2.18
CA TYR A 91 11.81 -2.11 -0.83
C TYR A 91 10.72 -1.94 0.24
N THR A 92 10.99 -2.50 1.41
CA THR A 92 10.26 -2.21 2.64
C THR A 92 10.72 -0.88 3.25
N ALA A 93 9.95 -0.32 4.19
CA ALA A 93 10.35 0.88 4.94
C ALA A 93 11.69 0.72 5.70
N ALA A 94 12.12 -0.52 5.96
CA ALA A 94 13.43 -0.83 6.54
C ALA A 94 14.53 -1.07 5.50
N LYS A 95 14.34 -0.59 4.26
CA LYS A 95 15.25 -0.74 3.10
C LYS A 95 15.59 -2.19 2.73
N ARG A 96 14.77 -3.17 3.14
CA ARG A 96 14.92 -4.57 2.69
C ARG A 96 14.21 -4.79 1.36
N ARG A 97 14.86 -5.50 0.44
CA ARG A 97 14.31 -5.82 -0.89
C ARG A 97 13.12 -6.78 -0.78
N ARG A 98 12.09 -6.56 -1.60
CA ARG A 98 10.95 -7.44 -1.81
C ARG A 98 11.27 -8.44 -2.92
N HIS A 99 10.66 -9.62 -2.83
CA HIS A 99 10.85 -10.70 -3.81
C HIS A 99 9.63 -10.88 -4.72
N ASP A 100 8.56 -10.17 -4.41
CA ASP A 100 7.28 -10.16 -5.09
C ASP A 100 6.90 -8.74 -5.54
N ASP A 101 6.17 -8.67 -6.65
CA ASP A 101 5.55 -7.43 -7.14
C ASP A 101 4.17 -7.76 -7.74
N ALA A 102 3.11 -7.40 -7.02
CA ALA A 102 1.73 -7.69 -7.40
C ALA A 102 1.30 -7.00 -8.71
N TYR A 103 1.99 -5.92 -9.10
CA TYR A 103 1.71 -5.18 -10.32
C TYR A 103 2.54 -5.69 -11.51
N SER A 104 3.34 -6.73 -11.31
CA SER A 104 4.14 -7.38 -12.35
C SER A 104 3.56 -8.75 -12.73
N PRO A 105 3.74 -9.21 -13.98
CA PRO A 105 3.26 -10.52 -14.41
C PRO A 105 3.87 -11.66 -13.59
N GLY A 106 3.02 -12.58 -13.14
CA GLY A 106 3.42 -13.73 -12.34
C GLY A 106 3.89 -13.38 -10.93
N ASN A 107 3.55 -12.19 -10.42
CA ASN A 107 4.05 -11.66 -9.14
C ASN A 107 5.59 -11.50 -9.09
N ARG A 108 6.24 -11.39 -10.26
CA ARG A 108 7.71 -11.42 -10.36
C ARG A 108 8.31 -10.05 -10.07
N ALA A 109 9.24 -9.99 -9.11
CA ALA A 109 10.03 -8.79 -8.88
C ALA A 109 11.09 -8.56 -9.98
N GLY A 110 11.54 -7.30 -10.12
CA GLY A 110 12.67 -6.93 -10.98
C GLY A 110 12.34 -6.65 -12.45
N LEU A 111 11.05 -6.54 -12.81
CA LEU A 111 10.59 -6.18 -14.16
C LEU A 111 10.49 -4.67 -14.40
N ARG A 112 10.59 -3.87 -13.34
CA ARG A 112 10.74 -2.41 -13.41
C ARG A 112 12.06 -1.99 -12.75
N PRO A 113 12.63 -0.83 -13.10
CA PRO A 113 13.80 -0.29 -12.40
C PRO A 113 13.42 0.52 -11.17
N ASP A 114 14.40 0.76 -10.30
CA ASP A 114 14.33 1.82 -9.29
C ASP A 114 14.19 3.18 -9.98
N ARG A 115 13.30 4.05 -9.47
CA ARG A 115 12.95 5.35 -10.06
C ARG A 115 12.53 5.22 -11.52
N ALA A 116 11.53 4.36 -11.75
CA ALA A 116 11.10 3.98 -13.09
C ALA A 116 10.81 5.16 -14.02
N THR A 117 10.17 6.21 -13.51
CA THR A 117 9.89 7.43 -14.30
C THR A 117 11.17 8.05 -14.88
N ILE A 118 12.25 8.14 -14.10
CA ILE A 118 13.53 8.71 -14.55
C ILE A 118 14.17 7.81 -15.59
N VAL A 119 14.29 6.51 -15.28
CA VAL A 119 14.96 5.55 -16.16
C VAL A 119 14.24 5.46 -17.51
N TYR A 120 12.92 5.37 -17.51
CA TYR A 120 12.13 5.28 -18.75
C TYR A 120 12.23 6.55 -19.59
N SER A 121 12.23 7.74 -18.96
CA SER A 121 12.41 9.01 -19.68
C SER A 121 13.78 9.08 -20.37
N ASN A 122 14.84 8.65 -19.67
CA ASN A 122 16.19 8.61 -20.25
C ASN A 122 16.27 7.62 -21.43
N ARG A 123 15.69 6.42 -21.29
CA ARG A 123 15.66 5.44 -22.40
C ARG A 123 14.90 5.94 -23.61
N VAL A 124 13.77 6.62 -23.39
CA VAL A 124 13.02 7.28 -24.47
C VAL A 124 13.85 8.36 -25.14
N ARG A 125 14.58 9.18 -24.37
CA ARG A 125 15.43 10.24 -24.91
C ARG A 125 16.57 9.67 -25.76
N GLU A 126 17.15 8.54 -25.35
CA GLU A 126 18.20 7.83 -26.10
C GLU A 126 17.73 7.39 -27.50
N VAL A 127 16.50 6.90 -27.65
CA VAL A 127 16.02 6.32 -28.92
C VAL A 127 15.15 7.24 -29.77
N PHE A 128 14.46 8.21 -29.17
CA PHE A 128 13.54 9.11 -29.88
C PHE A 128 13.98 10.58 -29.90
N GLY A 129 15.13 10.91 -29.29
CA GLY A 129 15.67 12.26 -29.29
C GLY A 129 14.68 13.25 -28.71
N ASN A 130 14.47 14.40 -29.36
CA ASN A 130 13.65 15.52 -28.88
C ASN A 130 12.12 15.29 -28.96
N ILE A 131 11.65 14.04 -28.91
CA ILE A 131 10.22 13.78 -28.82
C ILE A 131 9.65 14.39 -27.52
N PRO A 132 8.44 14.97 -27.54
CA PRO A 132 7.78 15.44 -26.32
C PRO A 132 7.58 14.31 -25.30
N ILE A 133 8.13 14.46 -24.10
CA ILE A 133 7.99 13.53 -22.97
C ILE A 133 7.22 14.23 -21.84
N VAL A 134 6.09 13.65 -21.47
CA VAL A 134 5.28 14.08 -20.32
C VAL A 134 5.32 13.00 -19.24
N ILE A 135 5.80 13.34 -18.05
CA ILE A 135 5.84 12.41 -16.91
C ILE A 135 4.68 12.66 -15.95
N GLY A 136 4.19 11.61 -15.28
CA GLY A 136 3.09 11.75 -14.33
C GLY A 136 2.88 10.54 -13.41
N GLY A 137 1.76 10.58 -12.67
CA GLY A 137 1.42 9.58 -11.67
C GLY A 137 2.02 9.87 -10.29
N LEU A 138 1.87 8.92 -9.37
CA LEU A 138 2.21 9.11 -7.95
C LEU A 138 3.71 9.42 -7.75
N GLU A 139 4.58 8.65 -8.41
CA GLU A 139 6.04 8.78 -8.28
C GLU A 139 6.53 10.19 -8.69
N ALA A 140 6.02 10.71 -9.81
CA ALA A 140 6.37 12.04 -10.31
C ALA A 140 5.72 13.15 -9.48
N SER A 141 4.42 13.02 -9.19
CA SER A 141 3.65 14.04 -8.46
C SER A 141 4.27 14.39 -7.10
N LEU A 142 4.70 13.37 -6.35
CA LEU A 142 5.25 13.56 -5.00
C LEU A 142 6.68 14.13 -5.00
N ARG A 143 7.35 14.13 -6.15
CA ARG A 143 8.74 14.60 -6.35
C ARG A 143 8.86 15.80 -7.28
N ARG A 144 7.74 16.51 -7.50
CA ARG A 144 7.68 17.67 -8.41
C ARG A 144 8.55 18.84 -7.95
N PHE A 145 8.81 18.97 -6.65
CA PHE A 145 9.75 19.94 -6.08
C PHE A 145 11.07 19.25 -5.65
N ALA A 146 12.07 20.04 -5.25
CA ALA A 146 13.16 19.52 -4.45
C ALA A 146 12.61 18.80 -3.21
N HIS A 147 13.09 17.58 -2.97
CA HIS A 147 12.49 16.67 -1.98
C HIS A 147 13.55 15.81 -1.30
N TYR A 148 13.31 15.48 -0.03
CA TYR A 148 14.09 14.48 0.66
C TYR A 148 13.81 13.08 0.09
N ASP A 149 14.86 12.42 -0.38
CA ASP A 149 14.86 11.03 -0.81
C ASP A 149 15.34 10.14 0.34
N TYR A 150 14.41 9.36 0.92
CA TYR A 150 14.70 8.46 2.03
C TYR A 150 15.73 7.38 1.68
N TRP A 151 15.78 6.95 0.43
CA TRP A 151 16.61 5.81 0.01
C TRP A 151 18.07 6.21 0.00
N GLU A 152 18.38 7.38 -0.55
CA GLU A 152 19.72 7.96 -0.63
C GLU A 152 20.09 8.86 0.57
N ASP A 153 19.11 9.16 1.44
CA ASP A 153 19.28 10.03 2.61
C ASP A 153 19.79 11.44 2.25
N LYS A 154 19.29 12.02 1.16
CA LYS A 154 19.66 13.37 0.70
C LYS A 154 18.47 14.10 0.08
N VAL A 155 18.62 15.41 -0.11
CA VAL A 155 17.68 16.19 -0.91
C VAL A 155 18.04 16.05 -2.39
N ARG A 156 17.07 15.64 -3.20
CA ARG A 156 17.17 15.60 -4.66
C ARG A 156 16.46 16.80 -5.27
N ARG A 157 16.82 17.10 -6.52
CA ARG A 157 16.11 18.08 -7.35
C ARG A 157 14.70 17.59 -7.69
N SER A 158 13.95 18.44 -8.39
CA SER A 158 12.70 18.00 -8.99
C SER A 158 12.94 16.80 -9.91
N ILE A 159 12.04 15.81 -9.86
CA ILE A 159 12.09 14.69 -10.79
C ILE A 159 12.01 15.13 -12.27
N LEU A 160 11.41 16.29 -12.56
CA LEU A 160 11.37 16.83 -13.92
C LEU A 160 12.78 17.15 -14.42
N LEU A 161 13.62 17.75 -13.57
CA LEU A 161 15.02 18.04 -13.88
C LEU A 161 15.88 16.76 -13.96
N ASP A 162 15.63 15.79 -13.07
CA ASP A 162 16.41 14.54 -13.01
C ASP A 162 16.09 13.58 -14.18
N SER A 163 14.88 13.66 -14.75
CA SER A 163 14.40 12.74 -15.81
C SER A 163 14.64 13.22 -17.23
N GLY A 164 14.95 14.51 -17.43
CA GLY A 164 15.05 15.10 -18.77
C GLY A 164 13.73 15.13 -19.56
N ALA A 165 12.60 14.92 -18.88
CA ALA A 165 11.27 15.10 -19.45
C ALA A 165 10.96 16.59 -19.66
N ASP A 166 10.03 16.88 -20.55
CA ASP A 166 9.72 18.25 -20.97
C ASP A 166 8.62 18.88 -20.10
N LEU A 167 7.68 18.05 -19.60
CA LEU A 167 6.57 18.49 -18.78
C LEU A 167 6.22 17.42 -17.72
N LEU A 168 5.81 17.86 -16.53
CA LEU A 168 5.28 16.99 -15.49
C LEU A 168 3.79 17.28 -15.28
N SER A 169 2.92 16.27 -15.32
CA SER A 169 1.52 16.38 -14.90
C SER A 169 1.33 15.76 -13.51
N TYR A 170 0.92 16.57 -12.53
CA TYR A 170 0.74 16.13 -11.15
C TYR A 170 -0.72 16.06 -10.72
N GLY A 171 -0.99 15.14 -9.79
CA GLY A 171 -2.33 14.86 -9.28
C GLY A 171 -3.19 14.07 -10.26
N MET A 172 -4.49 14.37 -10.32
CA MET A 172 -5.41 13.71 -11.25
C MET A 172 -5.25 14.30 -12.65
N GLY A 173 -4.69 13.51 -13.57
CA GLY A 173 -4.16 13.99 -14.84
C GLY A 173 -5.14 14.05 -16.01
N GLU A 174 -6.42 13.69 -15.83
CA GLU A 174 -7.36 13.58 -16.96
C GLU A 174 -7.55 14.91 -17.70
N THR A 175 -7.76 16.00 -16.96
CA THR A 175 -7.95 17.33 -17.55
C THR A 175 -6.67 17.87 -18.16
N SER A 176 -5.54 17.77 -17.45
CA SER A 176 -4.26 18.28 -17.96
C SER A 176 -3.82 17.54 -19.21
N ILE A 177 -3.97 16.21 -19.26
CA ILE A 177 -3.54 15.40 -20.40
C ILE A 177 -4.39 15.66 -21.64
N ARG A 178 -5.71 15.88 -21.51
CA ARG A 178 -6.55 16.34 -22.62
C ARG A 178 -6.02 17.63 -23.24
N LEU A 179 -5.72 18.62 -22.40
CA LEU A 179 -5.22 19.92 -22.85
C LEU A 179 -3.83 19.81 -23.48
N ILE A 180 -2.92 19.07 -22.86
CA ILE A 180 -1.57 18.83 -23.40
C ILE A 180 -1.66 18.12 -24.76
N ALA A 181 -2.46 17.05 -24.87
CA ALA A 181 -2.62 16.29 -26.10
C ALA A 181 -3.20 17.16 -27.24
N ALA A 182 -4.23 17.97 -26.94
CA ALA A 182 -4.80 18.90 -27.90
C ALA A 182 -3.78 19.93 -28.41
N LYS A 183 -2.97 20.50 -27.51
CA LYS A 183 -1.92 21.46 -27.87
C LYS A 183 -0.80 20.82 -28.71
N LEU A 184 -0.35 19.62 -28.35
CA LEU A 184 0.64 18.87 -29.15
C LEU A 184 0.10 18.51 -30.53
N LYS A 185 -1.17 18.09 -30.63
CA LYS A 185 -1.83 17.83 -31.92
C LYS A 185 -1.87 19.08 -32.80
N ALA A 186 -2.11 20.24 -32.20
CA ALA A 186 -2.11 21.55 -32.87
C ALA A 186 -0.71 22.03 -33.28
N GLY A 187 0.35 21.27 -32.97
CA GLY A 187 1.73 21.62 -33.30
C GLY A 187 2.37 22.63 -32.35
N ILE A 188 1.75 22.91 -31.20
CA ILE A 188 2.36 23.78 -30.18
C ILE A 188 3.57 23.05 -29.59
N PRO A 189 4.78 23.65 -29.64
CA PRO A 189 5.96 23.05 -29.04
C PRO A 189 5.75 22.81 -27.54
N ILE A 190 6.18 21.67 -27.01
CA ILE A 190 5.95 21.31 -25.60
C ILE A 190 6.52 22.35 -24.62
N ALA A 191 7.62 23.01 -24.96
CA ALA A 191 8.22 24.09 -24.17
C ALA A 191 7.34 25.33 -24.04
N GLN A 192 6.32 25.50 -24.89
CA GLN A 192 5.35 26.60 -24.85
C GLN A 192 4.05 26.21 -24.13
N ILE A 193 3.91 24.97 -23.64
CA ILE A 193 2.74 24.52 -22.89
C ILE A 193 2.94 24.87 -21.41
N THR A 194 2.79 26.15 -21.07
CA THR A 194 3.02 26.71 -19.73
C THR A 194 1.73 27.05 -18.97
N ASP A 195 0.59 27.04 -19.66
CA ASP A 195 -0.70 27.55 -19.18
C ASP A 195 -1.66 26.45 -18.65
N VAL A 196 -1.19 25.20 -18.56
CA VAL A 196 -2.02 24.07 -18.13
C VAL A 196 -1.94 23.91 -16.60
N ARG A 197 -3.09 23.95 -15.91
CA ARG A 197 -3.15 23.66 -14.46
C ARG A 197 -2.78 22.21 -14.16
N GLY A 198 -2.20 21.98 -13.00
CA GLY A 198 -1.74 20.65 -12.60
C GLY A 198 -0.48 20.20 -13.33
N THR A 199 0.29 21.13 -13.92
CA THR A 199 1.58 20.80 -14.58
C THR A 199 2.76 21.51 -13.96
N CYS A 200 3.96 21.04 -14.29
CA CYS A 200 5.21 21.69 -13.99
C CYS A 200 6.08 21.74 -15.24
N TYR A 201 6.80 22.83 -15.41
CA TYR A 201 7.77 23.05 -16.49
C TYR A 201 9.03 23.73 -15.95
N VAL A 202 10.11 23.71 -16.74
CA VAL A 202 11.37 24.38 -16.42
C VAL A 202 11.57 25.54 -17.40
N THR A 203 11.98 26.70 -16.91
CA THR A 203 12.21 27.92 -17.70
C THR A 203 13.42 28.69 -17.17
N ASP A 204 14.03 29.51 -18.01
CA ASP A 204 15.06 30.48 -17.62
C ASP A 204 14.44 31.82 -17.18
N ASP A 205 13.17 32.03 -17.52
CA ASP A 205 12.41 33.24 -17.23
C ASP A 205 11.08 32.88 -16.56
N PRO A 206 11.03 32.90 -15.21
CA PRO A 206 9.82 32.58 -14.46
C PRO A 206 8.80 33.73 -14.49
N GLU A 207 9.17 34.92 -14.99
CA GLU A 207 8.24 36.04 -15.06
C GLU A 207 7.11 35.81 -16.07
N LYS A 208 7.36 34.98 -17.09
CA LYS A 208 6.39 34.50 -18.09
C LYS A 208 5.33 33.54 -17.55
N CYS A 209 5.34 33.20 -16.28
CA CYS A 209 4.28 32.41 -15.68
C CYS A 209 2.94 33.17 -15.72
N ASP A 210 1.95 32.60 -16.42
CA ASP A 210 0.61 33.19 -16.61
C ASP A 210 -0.22 33.26 -15.32
N PHE A 211 0.13 32.44 -14.32
CA PHE A 211 -0.58 32.37 -13.06
C PHE A 211 0.01 33.34 -12.02
N PRO A 212 -0.81 33.85 -11.07
CA PRO A 212 -0.29 34.44 -9.85
C PRO A 212 0.72 33.48 -9.20
N LYS A 213 1.84 34.01 -8.73
CA LYS A 213 3.00 33.20 -8.37
C LYS A 213 3.59 33.55 -7.00
N VAL A 214 4.31 32.61 -6.42
CA VAL A 214 5.10 32.78 -5.20
C VAL A 214 6.43 32.05 -5.34
N LEU A 215 7.49 32.63 -4.77
CA LEU A 215 8.81 32.01 -4.71
C LEU A 215 8.92 31.16 -3.45
N CYS A 216 9.46 29.96 -3.58
CA CYS A 216 9.95 29.19 -2.44
C CYS A 216 11.49 29.09 -2.47
N PRO A 217 12.15 28.77 -1.33
CA PRO A 217 13.59 28.55 -1.29
C PRO A 217 14.09 27.62 -2.42
N SER A 218 15.24 27.98 -2.98
CA SER A 218 15.92 27.28 -4.06
C SER A 218 16.34 25.86 -3.66
N PHE A 219 16.64 25.02 -4.64
CA PHE A 219 17.20 23.69 -4.40
C PHE A 219 18.47 23.75 -3.53
N GLU A 220 19.36 24.68 -3.83
CA GLU A 220 20.63 24.86 -3.12
C GLU A 220 20.41 25.22 -1.64
N GLU A 221 19.45 26.12 -1.36
CA GLU A 221 19.06 26.48 0.01
C GLU A 221 18.42 25.29 0.74
N VAL A 222 17.44 24.62 0.15
CA VAL A 222 16.75 23.50 0.85
C VAL A 222 17.63 22.26 1.00
N ALA A 223 18.68 22.11 0.20
CA ALA A 223 19.66 21.03 0.32
C ALA A 223 20.66 21.28 1.46
N SER A 224 20.93 22.55 1.79
CA SER A 224 21.92 22.94 2.80
C SER A 224 21.32 23.38 4.13
N ASP A 225 20.09 23.89 4.16
CA ASP A 225 19.41 24.38 5.35
C ASP A 225 18.05 23.69 5.59
N LYS A 226 17.91 23.09 6.79
CA LYS A 226 16.70 22.41 7.25
C LYS A 226 15.53 23.37 7.49
N ARG A 227 15.80 24.61 7.91
CA ARG A 227 14.76 25.64 8.09
C ARG A 227 14.23 26.11 6.74
N ALA A 228 15.12 26.34 5.77
CA ALA A 228 14.73 26.62 4.39
C ALA A 228 13.89 25.48 3.80
N TYR A 229 14.30 24.22 3.99
CA TYR A 229 13.50 23.06 3.56
C TYR A 229 12.10 23.05 4.20
N ALA A 230 12.01 23.28 5.50
CA ALA A 230 10.74 23.32 6.21
C ALA A 230 9.82 24.45 5.73
N GLY A 231 10.39 25.65 5.51
CA GLY A 231 9.65 26.79 4.96
C GLY A 231 9.15 26.53 3.54
N ALA A 232 10.00 25.98 2.66
CA ALA A 232 9.62 25.59 1.31
C ALA A 232 8.47 24.58 1.32
N ASN A 233 8.52 23.60 2.23
CA ASN A 233 7.46 22.60 2.34
C ASN A 233 6.11 23.23 2.71
N MET A 234 6.07 24.20 3.64
CA MET A 234 4.79 24.87 3.95
C MET A 234 4.24 25.70 2.79
N ILE A 235 5.09 26.45 2.08
CA ILE A 235 4.65 27.19 0.89
C ILE A 235 3.99 26.22 -0.11
N GLN A 236 4.63 25.07 -0.36
CA GLN A 236 4.08 24.05 -1.27
C GLN A 236 2.73 23.48 -0.80
N TYR A 237 2.50 23.37 0.51
CA TYR A 237 1.22 22.90 1.06
C TYR A 237 0.12 23.96 1.01
N GLU A 238 0.46 25.21 1.33
CA GLU A 238 -0.50 26.31 1.35
C GLU A 238 -1.00 26.67 -0.04
N GLU A 239 -0.14 26.52 -1.05
CA GLU A 239 -0.47 26.81 -2.45
C GLU A 239 -1.04 25.58 -3.19
N HIS A 240 -1.12 24.40 -2.54
CA HIS A 240 -1.76 23.21 -3.10
C HIS A 240 -3.29 23.24 -2.96
N ASP A 241 -3.90 24.28 -3.54
CA ASP A 241 -5.34 24.49 -3.59
C ASP A 241 -5.77 24.90 -5.00
N PRO A 242 -6.75 24.23 -5.62
CA PRO A 242 -7.13 24.53 -7.00
C PRO A 242 -7.92 25.84 -7.17
N ILE A 243 -8.48 26.40 -6.09
CA ILE A 243 -9.30 27.62 -6.11
C ILE A 243 -8.43 28.87 -5.87
N VAL A 244 -7.66 28.87 -4.78
CA VAL A 244 -6.90 30.05 -4.34
C VAL A 244 -5.38 29.89 -4.45
N GLY A 245 -4.91 28.69 -4.77
CA GLY A 245 -3.48 28.39 -4.87
C GLY A 245 -2.81 29.08 -6.05
N ARG A 246 -1.58 29.51 -5.82
CA ARG A 246 -0.71 30.17 -6.79
C ARG A 246 0.28 29.20 -7.41
N ALA A 247 0.89 29.59 -8.52
CA ALA A 247 2.06 28.89 -9.04
C ALA A 247 3.21 29.02 -8.04
N VAL A 248 3.93 27.93 -7.81
CA VAL A 248 5.11 27.92 -6.95
C VAL A 248 6.36 27.84 -7.82
N ILE A 249 7.24 28.81 -7.66
CA ILE A 249 8.50 28.88 -8.38
C ILE A 249 9.64 28.47 -7.44
N GLN A 250 10.44 27.50 -7.88
CA GLN A 250 11.64 27.07 -7.19
C GLN A 250 12.84 27.20 -8.12
N ARG A 251 13.87 27.94 -7.69
CA ARG A 251 15.13 28.03 -8.42
C ARG A 251 15.96 26.75 -8.25
N HIS A 252 16.56 26.26 -9.34
CA HIS A 252 17.50 25.13 -9.37
C HIS A 252 18.71 25.55 -10.22
N GLY A 253 19.76 26.07 -9.57
CA GLY A 253 20.91 26.65 -10.26
C GLY A 253 20.57 27.89 -11.10
N ASP A 254 20.75 27.80 -12.41
CA ASP A 254 20.46 28.84 -13.41
C ASP A 254 19.02 28.79 -13.95
N ARG A 255 18.26 27.75 -13.62
CA ARG A 255 16.90 27.53 -14.13
C ARG A 255 15.85 27.61 -13.03
N PHE A 256 14.60 27.76 -13.44
CA PHE A 256 13.45 27.81 -12.55
C PHE A 256 12.48 26.69 -12.87
N LEU A 257 12.14 25.91 -11.84
CA LEU A 257 10.97 25.05 -11.86
C LEU A 257 9.74 25.91 -11.57
N VAL A 258 8.75 25.87 -12.45
CA VAL A 258 7.42 26.44 -12.22
C VAL A 258 6.44 25.29 -12.02
N VAL A 259 5.72 25.31 -10.89
CA VAL A 259 4.62 24.39 -10.60
C VAL A 259 3.32 25.17 -10.65
N ASN A 260 2.55 24.98 -11.71
CA ASN A 260 1.26 25.65 -11.89
C ASN A 260 0.26 25.25 -10.80
N PRO A 261 -0.76 26.07 -10.50
CA PRO A 261 -1.81 25.71 -9.54
C PRO A 261 -2.46 24.35 -9.88
N PRO A 262 -2.97 23.61 -8.87
CA PRO A 262 -3.60 22.33 -9.11
C PRO A 262 -4.78 22.43 -10.09
N ALA A 263 -5.01 21.36 -10.86
CA ALA A 263 -6.22 21.23 -11.65
C ALA A 263 -7.45 21.16 -10.73
N MET A 264 -8.58 21.70 -11.21
CA MET A 264 -9.85 21.49 -10.53
C MET A 264 -10.20 19.99 -10.51
N PRO A 265 -10.69 19.45 -9.39
CA PRO A 265 -11.24 18.10 -9.37
C PRO A 265 -12.36 17.96 -10.41
N LEU A 266 -12.43 16.80 -11.06
CA LEU A 266 -13.51 16.49 -11.99
C LEU A 266 -14.88 16.65 -11.31
N THR A 267 -15.81 17.25 -12.03
CA THR A 267 -17.23 17.24 -11.68
C THR A 267 -17.77 15.81 -11.64
N THR A 268 -18.94 15.60 -11.03
CA THR A 268 -19.60 14.29 -11.02
C THR A 268 -19.81 13.73 -12.43
N LEU A 269 -20.23 14.58 -13.39
CA LEU A 269 -20.46 14.16 -14.77
C LEU A 269 -19.17 13.74 -15.47
N GLU A 270 -18.08 14.50 -15.29
CA GLU A 270 -16.78 14.15 -15.87
C GLU A 270 -16.20 12.88 -15.23
N LEU A 271 -16.37 12.71 -13.92
CA LEU A 271 -15.89 11.52 -13.21
C LEU A 271 -16.69 10.27 -13.63
N ASP A 272 -18.00 10.40 -13.84
CA ASP A 272 -18.84 9.35 -14.41
C ASP A 272 -18.38 8.98 -15.82
N ALA A 273 -18.17 9.98 -16.68
CA ALA A 273 -17.69 9.78 -18.05
C ALA A 273 -16.35 9.02 -18.09
N VAL A 274 -15.40 9.39 -17.22
CA VAL A 274 -14.10 8.69 -17.11
C VAL A 274 -14.26 7.26 -16.60
N ALA A 275 -15.13 7.02 -15.62
CA ALA A 275 -15.35 5.68 -15.06
C ALA A 275 -16.09 4.73 -16.01
N GLU A 276 -16.85 5.27 -16.97
CA GLU A 276 -17.66 4.54 -17.94
C GLU A 276 -16.99 4.34 -19.31
N LEU A 277 -15.75 4.79 -19.47
CA LEU A 277 -14.92 4.46 -20.64
C LEU A 277 -14.82 2.93 -20.85
N PRO A 278 -14.53 2.45 -22.08
CA PRO A 278 -14.64 1.03 -22.44
C PRO A 278 -13.46 0.18 -21.93
N TYR A 279 -13.28 0.13 -20.60
CA TYR A 279 -12.27 -0.71 -19.96
C TYR A 279 -12.59 -2.21 -20.15
N ALA A 280 -11.56 -3.01 -20.44
CA ALA A 280 -11.67 -4.47 -20.45
C ALA A 280 -11.91 -5.03 -19.04
N ARG A 281 -11.51 -4.29 -18.00
CA ARG A 281 -11.60 -4.64 -16.56
C ARG A 281 -10.83 -5.89 -16.17
N GLU A 282 -9.76 -6.19 -16.89
CA GLU A 282 -8.89 -7.33 -16.66
C GLU A 282 -7.45 -6.99 -17.11
N TYR A 283 -6.48 -7.84 -16.75
CA TYR A 283 -5.13 -7.75 -17.31
C TYR A 283 -5.07 -8.22 -18.77
N HIS A 284 -4.08 -7.72 -19.52
CA HIS A 284 -3.89 -8.12 -20.91
C HIS A 284 -3.56 -9.63 -21.02
N PRO A 285 -4.21 -10.41 -21.91
CA PRO A 285 -4.03 -11.86 -22.03
C PRO A 285 -2.59 -12.32 -22.27
N MET A 286 -1.70 -11.44 -22.77
CA MET A 286 -0.28 -11.76 -22.93
C MET A 286 0.43 -12.22 -21.66
N TYR A 287 -0.16 -11.95 -20.49
CA TYR A 287 0.37 -12.37 -19.19
C TYR A 287 -0.15 -13.73 -18.70
N GLU A 288 -1.09 -14.37 -19.39
CA GLU A 288 -1.69 -15.64 -18.94
C GLU A 288 -0.64 -16.75 -18.76
N SER A 289 0.26 -16.91 -19.75
CA SER A 289 1.37 -17.86 -19.70
C SER A 289 2.39 -17.57 -18.58
N MET A 290 2.36 -16.35 -18.05
CA MET A 290 3.23 -15.87 -16.97
C MET A 290 2.56 -15.96 -15.58
N GLY A 291 1.30 -16.41 -15.50
CA GLY A 291 0.53 -16.50 -14.26
C GLY A 291 -0.37 -15.29 -13.96
N GLY A 292 -0.65 -14.45 -14.95
CA GLY A 292 -1.52 -13.27 -14.83
C GLY A 292 -0.89 -12.11 -14.04
N VAL A 293 -1.70 -11.14 -13.63
CA VAL A 293 -1.25 -9.97 -12.85
C VAL A 293 -2.02 -9.93 -11.51
N PRO A 294 -1.38 -10.24 -10.37
CA PRO A 294 -2.07 -10.37 -9.08
C PRO A 294 -2.87 -9.14 -8.62
N ALA A 295 -2.43 -7.93 -8.99
CA ALA A 295 -3.06 -6.68 -8.57
C ALA A 295 -4.54 -6.57 -8.99
N ILE A 296 -4.99 -7.30 -10.02
CA ILE A 296 -6.40 -7.28 -10.42
C ILE A 296 -7.31 -7.90 -9.33
N GLU A 297 -6.83 -8.87 -8.56
CA GLU A 297 -7.67 -9.64 -7.62
C GLU A 297 -8.33 -8.75 -6.55
N GLU A 298 -7.63 -7.70 -6.12
CA GLU A 298 -8.14 -6.74 -5.14
C GLU A 298 -9.20 -5.79 -5.73
N VAL A 299 -9.16 -5.53 -7.04
CA VAL A 299 -9.99 -4.49 -7.67
C VAL A 299 -11.07 -5.02 -8.63
N ARG A 300 -11.00 -6.28 -9.08
CA ARG A 300 -11.88 -6.84 -10.13
C ARG A 300 -13.37 -6.65 -9.86
N PHE A 301 -13.79 -6.81 -8.61
CA PHE A 301 -15.19 -6.62 -8.17
C PHE A 301 -15.33 -5.52 -7.12
N SER A 302 -14.44 -4.52 -7.20
CA SER A 302 -14.43 -3.34 -6.34
C SER A 302 -14.79 -2.12 -7.17
N VAL A 303 -15.59 -1.22 -6.61
CA VAL A 303 -16.06 -0.02 -7.32
C VAL A 303 -15.61 1.24 -6.58
N ILE A 304 -14.90 2.10 -7.31
CA ILE A 304 -14.46 3.40 -6.81
C ILE A 304 -15.59 4.40 -7.06
N HIS A 305 -16.07 5.05 -6.00
CA HIS A 305 -17.17 6.03 -6.08
C HIS A 305 -16.74 7.48 -5.82
N ASN A 306 -15.53 7.71 -5.28
CA ASN A 306 -15.03 9.04 -4.98
C ASN A 306 -13.52 9.20 -5.21
N ARG A 307 -13.07 10.47 -5.20
CA ARG A 307 -11.66 10.88 -5.19
C ARG A 307 -11.45 12.05 -4.23
N GLY A 308 -10.19 12.27 -3.84
CA GLY A 308 -9.81 13.32 -2.90
C GLY A 308 -9.98 12.90 -1.44
N CYS A 309 -9.30 13.60 -0.53
CA CYS A 309 -9.40 13.33 0.91
C CYS A 309 -9.14 14.59 1.73
N PHE A 310 -10.21 15.21 2.27
CA PHE A 310 -10.09 16.33 3.23
C PHE A 310 -9.56 15.89 4.60
N GLY A 311 -9.42 14.57 4.80
CA GLY A 311 -8.86 13.97 5.98
C GLY A 311 -7.39 14.34 6.23
N ALA A 312 -6.64 14.62 5.16
CA ALA A 312 -5.34 15.30 5.14
C ALA A 312 -4.34 14.90 6.25
N CYS A 313 -4.18 13.60 6.51
CA CYS A 313 -3.18 13.11 7.47
C CYS A 313 -1.77 13.48 7.00
N ASN A 314 -0.92 13.95 7.92
CA ASN A 314 0.36 14.59 7.61
C ASN A 314 1.41 13.66 6.99
N PHE A 315 1.19 12.35 7.04
CA PHE A 315 2.07 11.31 6.48
C PHE A 315 1.52 10.70 5.17
N CYS A 316 0.30 11.07 4.78
CA CYS A 316 -0.40 10.45 3.66
C CYS A 316 -0.16 11.23 2.36
N SER A 317 0.08 10.52 1.27
CA SER A 317 0.23 11.12 -0.06
C SER A 317 -1.07 11.61 -0.68
N LEU A 318 -2.23 11.10 -0.23
CA LEU A 318 -3.52 11.33 -0.89
C LEU A 318 -3.86 12.81 -1.02
N ALA A 319 -3.70 13.59 0.04
CA ALA A 319 -4.04 15.01 0.02
C ALA A 319 -3.11 15.84 -0.87
N PHE A 320 -1.83 15.46 -0.97
CA PHE A 320 -0.81 16.15 -1.78
C PHE A 320 -0.78 15.69 -3.24
N HIS A 321 -1.42 14.54 -3.54
CA HIS A 321 -1.56 14.00 -4.89
C HIS A 321 -2.96 14.25 -5.44
N GLN A 322 -4.02 13.74 -4.80
CA GLN A 322 -5.40 13.87 -5.29
C GLN A 322 -6.09 15.18 -4.87
N GLY A 323 -5.52 15.92 -3.91
CA GLY A 323 -6.15 17.10 -3.32
C GLY A 323 -7.11 16.78 -2.17
N ARG A 324 -7.57 17.85 -1.52
CA ARG A 324 -8.45 17.79 -0.33
C ARG A 324 -9.92 18.03 -0.63
N ILE A 325 -10.29 18.37 -1.86
CA ILE A 325 -11.69 18.49 -2.28
C ILE A 325 -12.16 17.10 -2.71
N VAL A 326 -13.24 16.62 -2.10
CA VAL A 326 -13.84 15.32 -2.44
C VAL A 326 -14.86 15.51 -3.56
N THR A 327 -14.73 14.71 -4.61
CA THR A 327 -15.75 14.57 -5.65
C THR A 327 -16.17 13.11 -5.77
N SER A 328 -17.42 12.91 -6.17
CA SER A 328 -18.05 11.59 -6.20
C SER A 328 -18.82 11.36 -7.49
N ARG A 329 -18.85 10.10 -7.91
CA ARG A 329 -19.68 9.61 -9.01
C ARG A 329 -21.15 9.65 -8.64
N SER A 330 -22.01 9.76 -9.66
CA SER A 330 -23.45 9.62 -9.48
C SER A 330 -23.82 8.21 -9.01
N HIS A 331 -25.01 8.08 -8.42
CA HIS A 331 -25.52 6.74 -8.07
C HIS A 331 -25.73 5.91 -9.33
N GLU A 332 -26.19 6.54 -10.40
CA GLU A 332 -26.53 5.94 -11.67
C GLU A 332 -25.29 5.33 -12.33
N SER A 333 -24.16 6.04 -12.33
CA SER A 333 -22.88 5.53 -12.84
C SER A 333 -22.41 4.30 -12.07
N VAL A 334 -22.42 4.36 -10.73
CA VAL A 334 -22.00 3.24 -9.88
C VAL A 334 -22.93 2.04 -10.03
N ILE A 335 -24.24 2.27 -10.15
CA ILE A 335 -25.24 1.22 -10.37
C ILE A 335 -25.03 0.54 -11.73
N ARG A 336 -24.78 1.30 -12.80
CA ARG A 336 -24.48 0.73 -14.13
C ARG A 336 -23.25 -0.15 -14.08
N GLU A 337 -22.17 0.31 -13.43
CA GLU A 337 -20.95 -0.48 -13.27
C GLU A 337 -21.20 -1.78 -12.48
N VAL A 338 -21.84 -1.70 -11.32
CA VAL A 338 -22.15 -2.90 -10.52
C VAL A 338 -23.06 -3.86 -11.28
N THR A 339 -24.03 -3.34 -12.03
CA THR A 339 -24.91 -4.15 -12.88
C THR A 339 -24.09 -4.86 -13.96
N ALA A 340 -23.18 -4.18 -14.63
CA ALA A 340 -22.29 -4.78 -15.63
C ALA A 340 -21.41 -5.89 -15.02
N LEU A 341 -20.86 -5.68 -13.81
CA LEU A 341 -20.06 -6.69 -13.11
C LEU A 341 -20.85 -7.99 -12.84
N THR A 342 -22.18 -7.93 -12.73
CA THR A 342 -23.00 -9.14 -12.51
C THR A 342 -22.95 -10.12 -13.67
N THR A 343 -22.60 -9.64 -14.87
CA THR A 343 -22.49 -10.45 -16.09
C THR A 343 -21.11 -11.12 -16.25
N HIS A 344 -20.14 -10.75 -15.41
CA HIS A 344 -18.79 -11.30 -15.49
C HIS A 344 -18.77 -12.77 -15.05
N PRO A 345 -18.14 -13.72 -15.79
CA PRO A 345 -18.14 -15.15 -15.47
C PRO A 345 -17.59 -15.49 -14.08
N GLY A 346 -16.61 -14.70 -13.62
CA GLY A 346 -16.02 -14.81 -12.29
C GLY A 346 -16.89 -14.26 -11.15
N PHE A 347 -17.98 -13.53 -11.42
CA PHE A 347 -18.77 -12.88 -10.39
C PHE A 347 -19.58 -13.89 -9.58
N LYS A 348 -19.42 -13.87 -8.26
CA LYS A 348 -20.09 -14.83 -7.34
C LYS A 348 -21.23 -14.20 -6.53
N GLY A 349 -21.59 -12.96 -6.85
CA GLY A 349 -22.58 -12.16 -6.13
C GLY A 349 -22.00 -11.27 -5.03
N TYR A 350 -20.68 -11.05 -5.01
CA TYR A 350 -20.02 -10.25 -3.98
C TYR A 350 -19.34 -9.04 -4.61
N ILE A 351 -19.77 -7.85 -4.22
CA ILE A 351 -18.99 -6.63 -4.44
C ILE A 351 -17.99 -6.54 -3.30
N HIS A 352 -16.70 -6.62 -3.65
CA HIS A 352 -15.59 -6.71 -2.71
C HIS A 352 -15.37 -5.40 -1.96
N ASP A 353 -15.62 -4.27 -2.63
CA ASP A 353 -15.54 -2.96 -2.02
C ASP A 353 -16.39 -1.94 -2.79
N VAL A 354 -16.98 -0.98 -2.09
CA VAL A 354 -17.56 0.24 -2.67
C VAL A 354 -16.93 1.41 -1.95
N GLY A 355 -15.84 1.93 -2.50
CA GLY A 355 -14.93 2.80 -1.77
C GLY A 355 -14.17 3.79 -2.65
N GLY A 356 -12.94 4.06 -2.24
CA GLY A 356 -12.04 5.06 -2.80
C GLY A 356 -11.03 5.48 -1.73
N PRO A 357 -10.38 6.65 -1.84
CA PRO A 357 -9.37 7.09 -0.87
C PRO A 357 -9.87 7.05 0.59
N THR A 358 -11.15 7.33 0.80
CA THR A 358 -11.86 7.13 2.05
C THR A 358 -13.31 6.76 1.73
N ALA A 359 -13.76 5.58 2.17
CA ALA A 359 -15.00 4.99 1.70
C ALA A 359 -16.23 5.86 2.01
N ASN A 360 -16.25 6.48 3.18
CA ASN A 360 -17.42 7.18 3.69
C ASN A 360 -17.43 8.69 3.42
N PHE A 361 -16.61 9.18 2.48
CA PHE A 361 -16.72 10.56 1.99
C PHE A 361 -17.52 10.59 0.70
N ARG A 362 -18.52 11.47 0.57
CA ARG A 362 -19.20 11.67 -0.72
C ARG A 362 -19.34 13.11 -1.15
N ARG A 363 -18.92 14.05 -0.29
CA ARG A 363 -19.10 15.48 -0.49
C ARG A 363 -17.84 16.22 -0.04
N PRO A 364 -17.62 17.45 -0.52
CA PRO A 364 -16.65 18.36 0.07
C PRO A 364 -16.85 18.49 1.59
N ALA A 365 -15.78 18.83 2.31
CA ALA A 365 -15.81 18.93 3.76
C ALA A 365 -16.85 19.94 4.27
N CYS A 366 -17.02 21.05 3.56
CA CYS A 366 -18.02 22.08 3.85
C CYS A 366 -18.35 22.89 2.59
N LYS A 367 -19.44 23.67 2.62
CA LYS A 367 -19.87 24.51 1.48
C LYS A 367 -18.83 25.54 1.06
N LYS A 368 -18.12 26.14 2.04
CA LYS A 368 -17.10 27.18 1.79
C LYS A 368 -15.92 26.67 0.97
N GLN A 369 -15.65 25.37 1.02
CA GLN A 369 -14.52 24.76 0.31
C GLN A 369 -14.63 24.95 -1.21
N MET A 370 -15.85 25.10 -1.75
CA MET A 370 -16.08 25.25 -3.19
C MET A 370 -15.94 26.70 -3.70
N THR A 371 -15.91 27.68 -2.80
CA THR A 371 -15.84 29.11 -3.17
C THR A 371 -14.58 29.79 -2.66
N SER A 372 -14.10 29.39 -1.49
CA SER A 372 -12.97 30.03 -0.78
C SER A 372 -11.75 29.13 -0.66
N GLY A 373 -11.80 27.94 -1.29
CA GLY A 373 -10.75 26.94 -1.17
C GLY A 373 -10.60 26.37 0.24
N LEU A 374 -9.43 25.82 0.51
CA LEU A 374 -9.06 25.25 1.79
C LEU A 374 -8.69 26.35 2.79
N CYS A 375 -9.15 26.17 4.03
CA CYS A 375 -8.70 27.01 5.12
C CYS A 375 -7.19 26.84 5.33
N LYS A 376 -6.45 27.96 5.32
CA LYS A 376 -5.05 27.98 5.75
C LYS A 376 -4.97 27.63 7.25
N ASN A 377 -3.93 26.89 7.62
CA ASN A 377 -3.62 26.53 9.02
C ASN A 377 -4.73 25.81 9.79
N ARG A 378 -5.68 25.16 9.09
CA ARG A 378 -6.77 24.41 9.72
C ARG A 378 -7.03 23.08 9.03
N ALA A 379 -7.06 22.02 9.83
CA ALA A 379 -7.53 20.71 9.40
C ALA A 379 -9.04 20.55 9.62
N CYS A 380 -9.70 19.75 8.79
CA CYS A 380 -11.15 19.56 8.85
C CYS A 380 -11.58 18.61 9.98
N LEU A 381 -10.71 17.69 10.37
CA LEU A 381 -11.02 16.57 11.28
C LEU A 381 -10.08 16.45 12.49
N ALA A 382 -8.95 17.17 12.51
CA ALA A 382 -7.93 17.02 13.54
C ALA A 382 -7.57 18.38 14.18
N PRO A 383 -7.31 18.42 15.50
CA PRO A 383 -7.48 17.33 16.47
C PRO A 383 -8.97 17.04 16.78
N SER A 384 -9.85 17.98 16.45
CA SER A 384 -11.30 17.85 16.54
C SER A 384 -11.98 18.20 15.22
N ALA A 385 -13.20 17.70 15.02
CA ALA A 385 -13.98 17.99 13.83
C ALA A 385 -14.33 19.49 13.74
N CYS A 386 -14.21 20.06 12.54
CA CYS A 386 -14.61 21.43 12.29
C CYS A 386 -16.13 21.60 12.48
N PRO A 387 -16.63 22.66 13.14
CA PRO A 387 -18.07 22.90 13.29
C PRO A 387 -18.82 23.08 11.96
N ASN A 388 -18.12 23.46 10.89
CA ASN A 388 -18.70 23.59 9.54
C ASN A 388 -18.66 22.30 8.73
N LEU A 389 -18.13 21.20 9.30
CA LEU A 389 -18.02 19.91 8.62
C LEU A 389 -19.41 19.37 8.29
N ASN A 390 -19.61 18.97 7.04
CA ASN A 390 -20.79 18.23 6.64
C ASN A 390 -20.55 16.72 6.83
N ALA A 391 -20.98 16.19 7.98
CA ALA A 391 -20.86 14.78 8.34
C ALA A 391 -22.02 13.89 7.87
N ASP A 392 -22.91 14.39 7.01
CA ASP A 392 -24.06 13.64 6.50
C ASP A 392 -23.64 12.48 5.58
N GLN A 393 -24.04 11.27 5.96
CA GLN A 393 -23.75 10.02 5.24
C GLN A 393 -25.00 9.38 4.60
N ALA A 394 -26.13 10.07 4.58
CA ALA A 394 -27.37 9.58 3.97
C ALA A 394 -27.19 9.21 2.48
N ASP A 395 -26.38 9.98 1.75
CA ASP A 395 -26.09 9.73 0.33
C ASP A 395 -25.36 8.39 0.12
N TYR A 396 -24.32 8.12 0.91
CA TYR A 396 -23.57 6.86 0.82
C TYR A 396 -24.42 5.67 1.26
N LEU A 397 -25.21 5.84 2.32
CA LEU A 397 -26.18 4.84 2.78
C LEU A 397 -27.19 4.49 1.67
N ALA A 398 -27.75 5.51 1.00
CA ALA A 398 -28.69 5.32 -0.10
C ALA A 398 -28.05 4.54 -1.26
N LEU A 399 -26.82 4.89 -1.65
CA LEU A 399 -26.07 4.15 -2.67
C LEU A 399 -25.94 2.67 -2.30
N LEU A 400 -25.43 2.37 -1.11
CA LEU A 400 -25.18 0.99 -0.67
C LEU A 400 -26.46 0.14 -0.66
N ARG A 401 -27.59 0.74 -0.25
CA ARG A 401 -28.90 0.09 -0.31
C ARG A 401 -29.33 -0.20 -1.75
N LYS A 402 -29.20 0.77 -2.66
CA LYS A 402 -29.49 0.57 -4.09
C LYS A 402 -28.64 -0.56 -4.68
N LEU A 403 -27.34 -0.58 -4.39
CA LEU A 403 -26.42 -1.61 -4.89
C LEU A 403 -26.76 -3.02 -4.39
N ARG A 404 -27.21 -3.14 -3.13
CA ARG A 404 -27.66 -4.42 -2.56
C ARG A 404 -28.93 -4.97 -3.21
N SER A 405 -29.74 -4.11 -3.83
CA SER A 405 -30.98 -4.50 -4.50
C SER A 405 -30.79 -4.91 -5.97
N ILE A 406 -29.57 -4.80 -6.51
CA ILE A 406 -29.28 -5.19 -7.90
C ILE A 406 -29.37 -6.71 -8.03
N PRO A 407 -30.15 -7.25 -9.00
CA PRO A 407 -30.21 -8.68 -9.26
C PRO A 407 -28.83 -9.31 -9.46
N GLY A 408 -28.60 -10.47 -8.86
CA GLY A 408 -27.29 -11.15 -8.87
C GLY A 408 -26.33 -10.70 -7.76
N VAL A 409 -26.54 -9.53 -7.13
CA VAL A 409 -25.75 -9.10 -5.96
C VAL A 409 -26.30 -9.74 -4.69
N LYS A 410 -25.44 -10.47 -3.97
CA LYS A 410 -25.75 -11.11 -2.67
C LYS A 410 -25.28 -10.25 -1.50
N LYS A 411 -24.10 -9.65 -1.63
CA LYS A 411 -23.48 -8.80 -0.60
C LYS A 411 -22.66 -7.68 -1.24
N VAL A 412 -22.66 -6.54 -0.55
CA VAL A 412 -21.82 -5.39 -0.85
C VAL A 412 -20.95 -5.16 0.38
N PHE A 413 -19.64 -5.22 0.24
CA PHE A 413 -18.71 -4.99 1.34
C PHE A 413 -18.06 -3.61 1.25
N ILE A 414 -17.57 -3.15 2.40
CA ILE A 414 -16.68 -2.00 2.49
C ILE A 414 -15.37 -2.49 3.11
N ARG A 415 -14.33 -2.53 2.28
CA ARG A 415 -12.96 -2.92 2.63
C ARG A 415 -12.00 -1.73 2.59
N SER A 416 -12.35 -0.68 1.85
CA SER A 416 -11.67 0.61 1.89
C SER A 416 -11.73 1.22 3.31
N GLY A 417 -10.72 2.03 3.63
CA GLY A 417 -10.63 2.69 4.93
C GLY A 417 -11.81 3.63 5.19
N ILE A 418 -12.37 3.55 6.40
CA ILE A 418 -13.40 4.46 6.91
C ILE A 418 -12.77 5.42 7.92
N ARG A 419 -13.15 6.70 7.83
CA ARG A 419 -12.81 7.71 8.84
C ARG A 419 -13.79 7.63 10.00
N PHE A 420 -13.37 6.97 11.08
CA PHE A 420 -14.18 6.76 12.29
C PHE A 420 -14.60 8.08 12.97
N ASP A 421 -13.73 9.08 12.87
CA ASP A 421 -13.87 10.41 13.40
C ASP A 421 -14.82 11.28 12.58
N TYR A 422 -14.89 11.08 11.27
CA TYR A 422 -15.99 11.63 10.47
C TYR A 422 -17.31 10.92 10.78
N MET A 423 -17.25 9.61 10.99
CA MET A 423 -18.44 8.80 11.14
C MET A 423 -19.15 8.97 12.49
N ILE A 424 -18.43 9.35 13.55
CA ILE A 424 -19.05 9.62 14.86
C ILE A 424 -19.79 10.97 14.88
N GLU A 425 -19.47 11.88 13.95
CA GLU A 425 -20.11 13.19 13.80
C GLU A 425 -21.44 13.13 13.02
N ASP A 426 -21.76 11.98 12.40
CA ASP A 426 -23.08 11.73 11.82
C ASP A 426 -24.15 11.63 12.93
N LYS A 427 -25.07 12.60 12.94
CA LYS A 427 -26.13 12.73 13.94
C LYS A 427 -27.17 11.61 13.86
N SER A 428 -27.41 11.05 12.67
CA SER A 428 -28.37 9.96 12.49
C SER A 428 -27.82 8.66 13.05
N GLY A 429 -26.58 8.31 12.68
CA GLY A 429 -25.98 7.03 13.04
C GLY A 429 -26.53 5.83 12.27
N ASP A 430 -27.47 6.05 11.33
CA ASP A 430 -28.07 4.99 10.51
C ASP A 430 -27.03 4.31 9.62
N PHE A 431 -26.08 5.09 9.08
CA PHE A 431 -24.99 4.52 8.30
C PHE A 431 -24.15 3.54 9.15
N PHE A 432 -23.83 3.90 10.40
CA PHE A 432 -23.03 3.03 11.26
C PHE A 432 -23.79 1.73 11.58
N ALA A 433 -25.10 1.82 11.82
CA ALA A 433 -25.95 0.65 11.98
C ALA A 433 -25.98 -0.23 10.72
N GLU A 434 -26.13 0.37 9.54
CA GLU A 434 -26.12 -0.33 8.24
C GLU A 434 -24.78 -1.04 7.99
N LEU A 435 -23.67 -0.34 8.22
CA LEU A 435 -22.30 -0.83 8.05
C LEU A 435 -22.11 -2.16 8.81
N VAL A 436 -22.39 -2.16 10.11
CA VAL A 436 -22.26 -3.35 10.97
C VAL A 436 -23.21 -4.46 10.53
N LYS A 437 -24.46 -4.12 10.21
CA LYS A 437 -25.48 -5.10 9.86
C LYS A 437 -25.19 -5.81 8.54
N HIS A 438 -24.62 -5.11 7.56
CA HIS A 438 -24.63 -5.55 6.16
C HIS A 438 -23.29 -5.52 5.42
N HIS A 439 -22.37 -4.62 5.76
CA HIS A 439 -21.23 -4.29 4.87
C HIS A 439 -19.86 -4.71 5.40
N VAL A 440 -19.76 -5.24 6.62
CA VAL A 440 -18.51 -5.78 7.20
C VAL A 440 -18.43 -7.29 7.00
N SER A 441 -17.37 -7.78 6.33
CA SER A 441 -17.14 -9.20 6.03
C SER A 441 -16.45 -9.98 7.16
N GLY A 442 -16.57 -9.51 8.41
CA GLY A 442 -15.93 -10.08 9.61
C GLY A 442 -14.87 -9.17 10.24
N GLN A 443 -14.10 -8.44 9.43
CA GLN A 443 -13.11 -7.49 9.94
C GLN A 443 -13.40 -6.09 9.39
N LEU A 444 -13.39 -5.10 10.28
CA LEU A 444 -13.48 -3.69 9.91
C LEU A 444 -12.12 -3.03 10.17
N LYS A 445 -11.50 -2.57 9.08
CA LYS A 445 -10.21 -1.89 9.07
C LYS A 445 -10.41 -0.43 9.44
N VAL A 446 -9.75 0.02 10.50
CA VAL A 446 -9.80 1.42 10.97
C VAL A 446 -8.41 1.85 11.39
N ALA A 447 -8.09 3.11 11.17
CA ALA A 447 -6.73 3.62 11.33
C ALA A 447 -6.66 4.71 12.40
N PRO A 448 -6.60 4.35 13.70
CA PRO A 448 -6.24 5.30 14.75
C PRO A 448 -4.78 5.74 14.63
N GLU A 449 -3.91 4.90 14.03
CA GLU A 449 -2.47 5.11 13.77
C GLU A 449 -1.57 5.18 15.02
N HIS A 450 -2.05 5.76 16.11
CA HIS A 450 -1.41 5.76 17.43
C HIS A 450 -2.45 5.90 18.56
N CYS A 451 -2.03 5.87 19.82
CA CYS A 451 -2.90 6.09 20.99
C CYS A 451 -2.44 7.23 21.91
N VAL A 452 -1.45 8.02 21.48
CA VAL A 452 -0.83 9.07 22.30
C VAL A 452 -1.09 10.40 21.60
N ASN A 453 -1.73 11.33 22.29
CA ASN A 453 -2.35 12.50 21.66
C ASN A 453 -1.34 13.44 20.97
N HIS A 454 -0.18 13.72 21.59
CA HIS A 454 0.83 14.58 20.93
C HIS A 454 1.41 13.92 19.66
N VAL A 455 1.53 12.59 19.62
CA VAL A 455 1.94 11.88 18.39
C VAL A 455 0.85 11.99 17.32
N LEU A 456 -0.42 11.86 17.72
CA LEU A 456 -1.58 12.02 16.82
C LEU A 456 -1.68 13.46 16.26
N ASP A 457 -1.30 14.47 17.03
CA ASP A 457 -1.23 15.87 16.59
C ASP A 457 -0.19 16.07 15.46
N TYR A 458 0.99 15.45 15.59
CA TYR A 458 1.98 15.42 14.50
C TYR A 458 1.52 14.60 13.30
N MET A 459 0.74 13.55 13.50
CA MET A 459 0.14 12.76 12.41
C MET A 459 -1.02 13.47 11.69
N GLY A 460 -1.61 14.52 12.28
CA GLY A 460 -2.83 15.14 11.76
C GLY A 460 -4.05 14.24 11.96
N LYS A 461 -4.14 13.59 13.12
CA LYS A 461 -5.19 12.65 13.51
C LYS A 461 -5.93 13.16 14.76
N PRO A 462 -7.21 12.79 14.93
CA PRO A 462 -7.93 13.07 16.16
C PRO A 462 -7.33 12.32 17.34
N HIS A 463 -7.56 12.82 18.55
CA HIS A 463 -7.13 12.17 19.80
C HIS A 463 -7.83 10.81 20.01
N ILE A 464 -7.20 9.93 20.80
CA ILE A 464 -7.56 8.50 20.91
C ILE A 464 -8.99 8.28 21.42
N GLU A 465 -9.53 9.20 22.22
CA GLU A 465 -10.87 9.12 22.80
C GLU A 465 -11.95 9.06 21.72
N VAL A 466 -11.71 9.65 20.55
CA VAL A 466 -12.63 9.57 19.39
C VAL A 466 -12.71 8.13 18.87
N TYR A 467 -11.58 7.43 18.79
CA TYR A 467 -11.55 6.02 18.42
C TYR A 467 -12.19 5.13 19.47
N GLU A 468 -11.98 5.41 20.77
CA GLU A 468 -12.60 4.64 21.85
C GLU A 468 -14.12 4.79 21.86
N LYS A 469 -14.64 6.00 21.62
CA LYS A 469 -16.08 6.24 21.42
C LYS A 469 -16.62 5.46 20.22
N PHE A 470 -15.91 5.48 19.09
CA PHE A 470 -16.27 4.67 17.92
C PHE A 470 -16.29 3.18 18.25
N LYS A 471 -15.25 2.66 18.91
CA LYS A 471 -15.11 1.25 19.29
C LYS A 471 -16.27 0.81 20.19
N ALA A 472 -16.58 1.60 21.22
CA ALA A 472 -17.69 1.30 22.12
C ALA A 472 -19.03 1.24 21.39
N LYS A 473 -19.28 2.16 20.44
CA LYS A 473 -20.49 2.14 19.59
C LYS A 473 -20.51 0.93 18.65
N TYR A 474 -19.38 0.58 18.04
CA TYR A 474 -19.23 -0.61 17.19
C TYR A 474 -19.53 -1.91 17.94
N GLU A 475 -18.99 -2.08 19.15
CA GLU A 475 -19.20 -3.27 19.98
C GLU A 475 -20.68 -3.40 20.38
N ARG A 476 -21.32 -2.29 20.76
CA ARG A 476 -22.76 -2.25 21.08
C ARG A 476 -23.62 -2.67 19.88
N LEU A 477 -23.30 -2.18 18.69
CA LEU A 477 -24.01 -2.55 17.46
C LEU A 477 -23.78 -4.01 17.06
N ASN A 478 -22.57 -4.53 17.26
CA ASN A 478 -22.28 -5.96 17.04
C ASN A 478 -23.10 -6.85 17.96
N GLN A 479 -23.15 -6.52 19.26
CA GLN A 479 -23.99 -7.22 20.23
C GLN A 479 -25.48 -7.14 19.85
N LYS A 480 -25.97 -5.94 19.52
CA LYS A 480 -27.38 -5.72 19.11
C LYS A 480 -27.79 -6.57 17.90
N TYR A 481 -26.91 -6.74 16.92
CA TYR A 481 -27.20 -7.47 15.69
C TYR A 481 -26.67 -8.91 15.67
N GLY A 482 -26.16 -9.42 16.80
CA GLY A 482 -25.61 -10.77 16.90
C GLY A 482 -24.47 -11.03 15.90
N LYS A 483 -23.59 -10.04 15.73
CA LYS A 483 -22.47 -10.11 14.78
C LYS A 483 -21.16 -10.43 15.50
N GLU A 484 -20.40 -11.35 14.93
CA GLU A 484 -19.01 -11.64 15.34
C GLU A 484 -18.04 -10.94 14.39
N GLN A 485 -17.92 -9.62 14.54
CA GLN A 485 -17.00 -8.83 13.73
C GLN A 485 -15.97 -8.11 14.61
N TYR A 486 -14.77 -7.90 14.06
CA TYR A 486 -13.62 -7.40 14.82
C TYR A 486 -13.02 -6.16 14.16
N LEU A 487 -12.66 -5.18 14.99
CA LEU A 487 -11.85 -4.06 14.56
C LEU A 487 -10.39 -4.49 14.41
N VAL A 488 -9.81 -4.17 13.26
CA VAL A 488 -8.39 -4.33 12.97
C VAL A 488 -7.77 -2.94 12.90
N PRO A 489 -7.07 -2.48 13.96
CA PRO A 489 -6.44 -1.17 13.98
C PRO A 489 -5.17 -1.16 13.11
N TYR A 490 -5.06 -0.15 12.26
CA TYR A 490 -3.80 0.20 11.59
C TYR A 490 -3.02 1.14 12.51
N LEU A 491 -1.76 0.78 12.76
CA LEU A 491 -0.85 1.44 13.68
C LEU A 491 0.50 1.64 13.00
N ILE A 492 1.11 2.80 13.26
CA ILE A 492 2.39 3.21 12.68
C ILE A 492 3.41 3.35 13.81
N SER A 493 4.53 2.61 13.74
CA SER A 493 5.71 2.86 14.58
C SER A 493 6.56 3.98 14.03
N SER A 494 7.36 4.59 14.91
CA SER A 494 8.52 5.40 14.51
C SER A 494 8.19 6.61 13.63
N HIS A 495 7.00 7.15 13.82
CA HIS A 495 6.60 8.43 13.25
C HIS A 495 7.31 9.60 13.98
N PRO A 496 7.64 10.71 13.31
CA PRO A 496 8.18 11.91 13.96
C PRO A 496 7.28 12.40 15.12
N GLY A 497 7.87 12.60 16.28
CA GLY A 497 7.18 12.91 17.54
C GLY A 497 6.91 11.70 18.43
N CYS A 498 7.10 10.47 17.94
CA CYS A 498 6.95 9.25 18.73
C CYS A 498 8.26 8.84 19.40
N THR A 499 8.34 9.01 20.72
CA THR A 499 9.48 8.56 21.54
C THR A 499 9.35 7.08 21.92
N LEU A 500 10.42 6.49 22.44
CA LEU A 500 10.36 5.12 22.98
C LEU A 500 9.33 4.98 24.11
N LYS A 501 9.11 6.02 24.94
CA LYS A 501 8.08 6.02 25.98
C LYS A 501 6.67 5.95 25.37
N ASP A 502 6.43 6.69 24.30
CA ASP A 502 5.13 6.68 23.59
C ASP A 502 4.85 5.32 22.97
N ALA A 503 5.88 4.65 22.44
CA ALA A 503 5.76 3.29 21.92
C ALA A 503 5.46 2.26 23.04
N VAL A 504 5.97 2.48 24.25
CA VAL A 504 5.61 1.64 25.42
C VAL A 504 4.14 1.87 25.80
N GLU A 505 3.67 3.12 25.83
CA GLU A 505 2.26 3.43 26.09
C GLU A 505 1.33 2.78 25.04
N LEU A 506 1.73 2.77 23.76
CA LEU A 506 1.02 2.04 22.72
C LEU A 506 0.96 0.53 23.00
N ALA A 507 2.06 -0.07 23.46
CA ALA A 507 2.08 -1.48 23.84
C ALA A 507 1.18 -1.79 25.04
N VAL A 508 1.14 -0.89 26.04
CA VAL A 508 0.25 -0.99 27.21
C VAL A 508 -1.21 -0.87 26.77
N TRP A 509 -1.55 0.08 25.90
CA TRP A 509 -2.89 0.23 25.33
C TRP A 509 -3.32 -1.04 24.54
N LEU A 510 -2.42 -1.61 23.74
CA LEU A 510 -2.66 -2.89 23.05
C LEU A 510 -2.88 -4.06 24.04
N ASN A 511 -2.13 -4.11 25.14
CA ASN A 511 -2.32 -5.13 26.17
C ASN A 511 -3.72 -5.02 26.81
N LYS A 512 -4.13 -3.80 27.20
CA LYS A 512 -5.45 -3.52 27.78
C LYS A 512 -6.61 -3.87 26.84
N THR A 513 -6.44 -3.63 25.55
CA THR A 513 -7.48 -3.93 24.54
C THR A 513 -7.52 -5.42 24.15
N GLY A 514 -6.56 -6.22 24.60
CA GLY A 514 -6.50 -7.67 24.37
C GLY A 514 -6.15 -8.10 22.95
N ARG A 515 -5.92 -7.16 22.03
CA ARG A 515 -5.63 -7.43 20.61
C ARG A 515 -4.19 -7.06 20.27
N GLN A 516 -3.52 -7.94 19.54
CA GLN A 516 -2.19 -7.69 19.02
C GLN A 516 -2.26 -7.60 17.49
N PRO A 517 -1.68 -6.57 16.87
CA PRO A 517 -1.60 -6.49 15.41
C PRO A 517 -0.66 -7.56 14.86
N GLU A 518 -1.14 -8.33 13.88
CA GLU A 518 -0.28 -9.25 13.11
C GLU A 518 0.67 -8.50 12.18
N GLN A 519 0.15 -7.43 11.56
CA GLN A 519 0.89 -6.55 10.69
C GLN A 519 1.07 -5.21 11.37
N VAL A 520 2.32 -4.79 11.42
CA VAL A 520 2.71 -3.47 11.93
C VAL A 520 3.35 -2.72 10.78
N GLN A 521 2.96 -1.46 10.60
CA GLN A 521 3.59 -0.57 9.65
C GLN A 521 4.63 0.27 10.38
N ASP A 522 5.80 0.39 9.76
CA ASP A 522 6.80 1.35 10.21
C ASP A 522 6.67 2.61 9.37
N PHE A 523 6.90 3.78 9.99
CA PHE A 523 6.82 5.04 9.26
C PHE A 523 7.80 5.04 8.08
N TYR A 524 7.26 5.35 6.91
CA TYR A 524 8.00 5.52 5.67
C TYR A 524 7.95 7.01 5.28
N PRO A 525 9.11 7.69 5.15
CA PRO A 525 9.15 9.07 4.72
C PRO A 525 8.73 9.22 3.25
N THR A 526 7.43 9.38 3.04
CA THR A 526 6.82 9.60 1.72
C THR A 526 7.16 11.01 1.20
N PRO A 527 7.74 11.17 0.00
CA PRO A 527 8.18 12.47 -0.50
C PRO A 527 7.07 13.53 -0.48
N GLY A 528 7.45 14.78 -0.18
CA GLY A 528 6.54 15.92 -0.13
C GLY A 528 5.54 15.92 1.03
N THR A 529 5.56 14.95 1.95
CA THR A 529 4.65 14.97 3.12
C THR A 529 5.19 15.81 4.27
N LEU A 530 4.28 16.43 5.07
CA LEU A 530 4.67 17.16 6.28
C LEU A 530 5.45 16.27 7.27
N SER A 531 5.05 15.00 7.40
CA SER A 531 5.77 14.05 8.25
C SER A 531 7.16 13.73 7.73
N THR A 532 7.36 13.67 6.41
CA THR A 532 8.70 13.52 5.83
C THR A 532 9.55 14.76 6.06
N CYS A 533 8.96 15.96 5.99
CA CYS A 533 9.64 17.18 6.38
C CYS A 533 10.13 17.08 7.82
N MET A 534 9.23 16.79 8.78
CA MET A 534 9.59 16.58 10.19
C MET A 534 10.69 15.53 10.36
N TYR A 535 10.58 14.40 9.66
CA TYR A 535 11.59 13.34 9.71
C TYR A 535 12.98 13.82 9.25
N TYR A 536 13.03 14.57 8.15
CA TYR A 536 14.28 15.04 7.57
C TYR A 536 14.91 16.19 8.37
N THR A 537 14.10 17.18 8.77
CA THR A 537 14.56 18.43 9.39
C THR A 537 14.67 18.33 10.91
N GLY A 538 13.87 17.47 11.55
CA GLY A 538 13.67 17.53 13.00
C GLY A 538 12.90 18.77 13.44
N LEU A 539 12.15 19.41 12.54
CA LEU A 539 11.35 20.61 12.79
C LEU A 539 9.92 20.40 12.31
N ASP A 540 8.94 20.88 13.08
CA ASP A 540 7.57 21.00 12.59
C ASP A 540 7.51 22.19 11.61
N PRO A 541 7.24 21.97 10.31
CA PRO A 541 7.28 23.07 9.35
C PRO A 541 6.20 24.14 9.60
N ARG A 542 5.17 23.84 10.41
CA ARG A 542 4.09 24.78 10.75
C ARG A 542 4.50 25.80 11.82
N THR A 543 5.36 25.40 12.74
CA THR A 543 5.74 26.21 13.92
C THR A 543 7.24 26.48 13.99
N MET A 544 8.05 25.75 13.23
CA MET A 544 9.51 25.69 13.29
C MET A 544 10.08 25.17 14.63
N GLU A 545 9.23 24.56 15.47
CA GLU A 545 9.66 23.96 16.73
C GLU A 545 10.35 22.60 16.51
N PRO A 546 11.34 22.24 17.35
CA PRO A 546 12.00 20.93 17.28
C PRO A 546 11.04 19.76 17.49
N VAL A 547 11.20 18.72 16.68
CA VAL A 547 10.44 17.46 16.75
C VAL A 547 11.40 16.30 16.92
N TYR A 548 11.11 15.42 17.88
CA TYR A 548 11.86 14.19 18.07
C TYR A 548 11.70 13.26 16.86
N VAL A 549 12.78 12.68 16.33
CA VAL A 549 12.71 11.76 15.18
C VAL A 549 13.45 10.44 15.48
N PRO A 550 12.75 9.30 15.49
CA PRO A 550 13.38 7.99 15.66
C PRO A 550 14.08 7.55 14.37
N LYS A 551 15.38 7.85 14.24
CA LYS A 551 16.20 7.53 13.05
C LYS A 551 17.00 6.24 13.18
N SER A 552 17.41 5.85 14.39
CA SER A 552 18.31 4.72 14.57
C SER A 552 17.59 3.38 14.29
N ALA A 553 18.27 2.47 13.58
CA ALA A 553 17.69 1.15 13.28
C ALA A 553 17.31 0.37 14.55
N GLY A 554 18.12 0.51 15.62
CA GLY A 554 17.85 -0.11 16.93
C GLY A 554 16.57 0.42 17.57
N GLU A 555 16.38 1.73 17.62
CA GLU A 555 15.17 2.32 18.21
C GLU A 555 13.92 2.00 17.39
N LYS A 556 13.98 2.12 16.05
CA LYS A 556 12.87 1.73 15.17
C LYS A 556 12.48 0.25 15.37
N ALA A 557 13.48 -0.63 15.52
CA ALA A 557 13.26 -2.03 15.83
C ALA A 557 12.59 -2.22 17.20
N MET A 558 12.96 -1.45 18.22
CA MET A 558 12.33 -1.47 19.54
C MET A 558 10.87 -1.04 19.51
N GLN A 559 10.57 0.11 18.90
CA GLN A 559 9.19 0.59 18.79
C GLN A 559 8.30 -0.40 18.02
N ARG A 560 8.81 -0.95 16.91
CA ARG A 560 8.13 -1.99 16.15
C ARG A 560 7.96 -3.30 16.96
N ALA A 561 8.93 -3.66 17.79
CA ALA A 561 8.88 -4.84 18.63
C ALA A 561 7.83 -4.71 19.74
N LEU A 562 7.70 -3.53 20.34
CA LEU A 562 6.74 -3.22 21.39
C LEU A 562 5.29 -3.45 20.94
N MET A 563 4.91 -3.11 19.71
CA MET A 563 3.57 -3.42 19.19
C MET A 563 3.29 -4.93 19.03
N GLN A 564 4.33 -5.76 18.96
CA GLN A 564 4.22 -7.21 18.81
C GLN A 564 4.88 -7.95 19.98
N TRP A 565 4.77 -7.41 21.19
CA TRP A 565 5.48 -7.87 22.38
C TRP A 565 5.26 -9.35 22.76
N LYS A 566 4.10 -9.94 22.46
CA LYS A 566 3.81 -11.38 22.67
C LYS A 566 4.66 -12.34 21.82
N ARG A 567 5.29 -11.87 20.74
CA ARG A 567 6.09 -12.71 19.84
C ARG A 567 7.38 -13.16 20.55
N PRO A 568 7.61 -14.47 20.78
CA PRO A 568 8.76 -14.96 21.56
C PRO A 568 10.12 -14.47 21.03
N GLU A 569 10.28 -14.44 19.71
CA GLU A 569 11.49 -14.00 19.02
C GLU A 569 11.78 -12.49 19.18
N LYS A 570 10.79 -11.69 19.58
CA LYS A 570 10.94 -10.25 19.85
C LYS A 570 11.24 -9.94 21.30
N ARG A 571 11.14 -10.93 22.19
CA ARG A 571 11.21 -10.75 23.65
C ARG A 571 12.47 -10.04 24.12
N ALA A 572 13.63 -10.37 23.56
CA ALA A 572 14.91 -9.74 23.93
C ALA A 572 14.89 -8.22 23.68
N ILE A 573 14.45 -7.82 22.48
CA ILE A 573 14.33 -6.41 22.09
C ILE A 573 13.30 -5.67 22.95
N VAL A 574 12.18 -6.33 23.29
CA VAL A 574 11.15 -5.74 24.16
C VAL A 574 11.69 -5.50 25.57
N LEU A 575 12.43 -6.45 26.15
CA LEU A 575 13.06 -6.27 27.46
C LEU A 575 14.07 -5.12 27.46
N GLU A 576 14.87 -5.00 26.41
CA GLU A 576 15.80 -3.89 26.23
C GLU A 576 15.05 -2.55 26.13
N ALA A 577 14.00 -2.50 25.31
CA ALA A 577 13.17 -1.31 25.12
C ALA A 577 12.54 -0.85 26.45
N LEU A 578 11.98 -1.76 27.23
CA LEU A 578 11.38 -1.46 28.53
C LEU A 578 12.40 -0.92 29.53
N ARG A 579 13.60 -1.51 29.60
CA ARG A 579 14.67 -1.02 30.46
C ARG A 579 15.14 0.38 30.05
N LYS A 580 15.35 0.61 28.75
CA LYS A 580 15.73 1.93 28.20
C LYS A 580 14.65 2.98 28.43
N ALA A 581 13.38 2.61 28.37
CA ALA A 581 12.26 3.50 28.67
C ALA A 581 12.04 3.74 30.17
N GLY A 582 12.79 3.05 31.05
CA GLY A 582 12.58 3.10 32.51
C GLY A 582 11.30 2.40 32.99
N ARG A 583 10.75 1.49 32.18
CA ARG A 583 9.47 0.79 32.41
C ARG A 583 9.64 -0.69 32.75
N SER A 584 10.59 -0.99 33.64
CA SER A 584 10.82 -2.35 34.14
C SER A 584 9.65 -2.87 34.98
N ASP A 585 8.74 -2.00 35.44
CA ASP A 585 7.46 -2.36 36.08
C ASP A 585 6.57 -3.23 35.19
N LEU A 586 6.72 -3.12 33.87
CA LEU A 586 5.99 -3.94 32.89
C LEU A 586 6.61 -5.34 32.69
N ILE A 587 7.65 -5.69 33.47
CA ILE A 587 8.30 -7.01 33.47
C ILE A 587 7.82 -7.79 34.71
N GLY A 588 6.88 -8.71 34.54
CA GLY A 588 6.27 -9.40 35.67
C GLY A 588 5.26 -10.48 35.26
N TYR A 589 4.53 -10.99 36.25
CA TYR A 589 3.50 -12.02 36.07
C TYR A 589 2.07 -11.45 36.14
N GLY A 590 1.92 -10.16 36.44
CA GLY A 590 0.63 -9.49 36.49
C GLY A 590 -0.01 -9.34 35.11
N ARG A 591 -1.34 -9.17 35.08
CA ARG A 591 -2.11 -9.00 33.83
C ARG A 591 -1.69 -7.75 33.03
N ASP A 592 -1.20 -6.74 33.74
CA ASP A 592 -0.80 -5.45 33.16
C ASP A 592 0.66 -5.47 32.66
N CYS A 593 1.44 -6.51 32.99
CA CYS A 593 2.80 -6.69 32.51
C CYS A 593 2.81 -7.13 31.04
N LEU A 594 3.80 -6.65 30.27
CA LEU A 594 4.00 -7.04 28.88
C LEU A 594 4.84 -8.30 28.75
N VAL A 595 5.89 -8.48 29.56
CA VAL A 595 6.77 -9.64 29.43
C VAL A 595 7.07 -10.25 30.79
N ARG A 596 7.19 -11.58 30.85
CA ARG A 596 7.62 -12.26 32.08
C ARG A 596 9.12 -12.06 32.32
N PRO A 597 9.57 -12.02 33.59
CA PRO A 597 11.00 -12.04 33.90
C PRO A 597 11.68 -13.24 33.25
N SER A 598 12.94 -13.07 32.83
CA SER A 598 13.74 -14.23 32.40
C SER A 598 13.90 -15.16 33.60
N ARG A 599 13.71 -16.47 33.42
CA ARG A 599 14.09 -17.42 34.47
C ARG A 599 15.55 -17.15 34.85
N PRO A 600 15.91 -17.15 36.14
CA PRO A 600 17.32 -17.19 36.51
C PRO A 600 17.96 -18.34 35.75
N GLN A 601 19.06 -18.08 35.04
CA GLN A 601 19.97 -19.16 34.67
C GLN A 601 20.51 -19.69 35.99
N ASN A 602 19.84 -20.68 36.58
CA ASN A 602 20.43 -21.40 37.68
C ASN A 602 21.63 -22.18 37.13
N GLU A 603 22.77 -21.84 37.72
CA GLU A 603 23.96 -22.63 37.89
C GLU A 603 23.69 -24.14 37.86
N GLU A 604 24.55 -24.83 37.11
CA GLU A 604 24.91 -26.24 37.21
C GLU A 604 23.84 -27.19 37.78
N ALA A 605 23.22 -27.96 36.89
CA ALA A 605 22.50 -29.17 37.24
C ALA A 605 23.43 -30.12 38.02
N LYS A 606 23.40 -30.06 39.37
CA LYS A 606 24.01 -31.08 40.23
C LYS A 606 23.26 -32.41 40.03
N PRO A 607 23.98 -33.54 39.83
CA PRO A 607 23.34 -34.82 39.58
C PRO A 607 22.70 -35.35 40.88
N TYR A 608 21.47 -35.80 40.73
CA TYR A 608 20.63 -36.37 41.78
C TYR A 608 21.25 -37.68 42.32
N ARG A 609 21.81 -37.66 43.54
CA ARG A 609 22.14 -38.89 44.29
C ARG A 609 20.87 -39.45 44.91
N LYS A 610 20.44 -40.63 44.46
CA LYS A 610 19.38 -41.43 45.11
C LYS A 610 19.85 -41.85 46.52
N ALA A 611 19.14 -41.40 47.55
CA ALA A 611 19.25 -41.96 48.89
C ALA A 611 18.56 -43.33 48.93
N ALA A 612 19.30 -44.35 49.35
CA ALA A 612 18.78 -45.69 49.61
C ALA A 612 18.01 -45.69 50.94
N GLY A 613 16.70 -45.90 50.88
CA GLY A 613 15.87 -46.15 52.06
C GLY A 613 15.90 -47.63 52.43
N ALA A 614 16.42 -47.91 53.62
CA ALA A 614 16.29 -49.19 54.31
C ALA A 614 14.88 -49.34 54.90
N GLY A 615 14.27 -50.52 54.80
CA GLY A 615 12.98 -50.77 55.44
C GLY A 615 12.32 -52.13 55.17
N LYS A 616 12.72 -53.12 55.98
CA LYS A 616 11.94 -54.26 56.53
C LYS A 616 11.30 -55.34 55.60
N LYS A 617 11.92 -56.53 55.70
CA LYS A 617 11.37 -57.92 55.70
C LYS A 617 10.10 -58.04 56.58
N THR A 618 9.07 -58.89 56.39
CA THR A 618 8.89 -60.32 55.99
C THR A 618 7.37 -60.66 56.13
N PRO A 619 6.82 -61.91 55.95
CA PRO A 619 7.19 -63.07 55.11
C PRO A 619 5.99 -63.79 54.42
N ASN A 620 6.36 -64.79 53.59
CA ASN A 620 5.70 -66.09 53.29
C ASN A 620 4.56 -66.22 52.26
N GLY A 621 4.74 -67.25 51.41
CA GLY A 621 3.68 -67.93 50.65
C GLY A 621 4.13 -68.52 49.30
N GLU A 622 4.74 -69.71 49.33
CA GLU A 622 4.71 -70.86 48.38
C GLU A 622 3.88 -70.75 47.07
N GLU A 623 4.10 -71.43 45.94
CA GLU A 623 5.08 -72.33 45.32
C GLU A 623 4.48 -72.71 43.92
N LYS A 624 5.28 -73.35 43.04
CA LYS A 624 4.96 -74.08 41.78
C LYS A 624 5.10 -73.27 40.47
N GLN A 625 6.08 -73.49 39.59
CA GLN A 625 6.68 -74.67 38.92
C GLN A 625 6.09 -74.93 37.51
N LYS A 626 7.00 -75.27 36.57
CA LYS A 626 6.89 -75.70 35.15
C LYS A 626 6.93 -74.55 34.13
N GLY A 627 7.91 -74.40 33.24
CA GLY A 627 8.88 -75.35 32.69
C GLY A 627 8.31 -76.09 31.49
N ARG A 628 8.60 -75.63 30.25
CA ARG A 628 8.92 -76.52 29.13
C ARG A 628 9.59 -75.80 27.97
N ARG A 629 10.44 -76.60 27.34
CA ARG A 629 11.53 -76.36 26.41
C ARG A 629 11.15 -76.99 25.07
N ARG A 630 11.90 -76.61 24.02
CA ARG A 630 12.12 -77.25 22.71
C ARG A 630 11.34 -76.66 21.53
N GLU A 631 11.81 -76.70 20.29
CA GLU A 631 13.13 -76.79 19.61
C GLU A 631 12.81 -77.01 18.11
N LYS A 632 13.69 -76.55 17.22
CA LYS A 632 13.84 -76.92 15.77
C LYS A 632 12.76 -76.40 14.83
N GLY A 633 13.03 -75.96 13.59
CA GLY A 633 14.17 -75.96 12.65
C GLY A 633 13.58 -75.66 11.25
N GLY A 634 14.24 -75.60 10.10
CA GLY A 634 15.55 -75.08 9.67
C GLY A 634 15.25 -73.94 8.66
N VAL A 635 15.95 -73.64 7.57
CA VAL A 635 17.06 -74.20 6.78
C VAL A 635 17.64 -73.01 5.96
N LYS A 636 18.97 -73.06 5.75
CA LYS A 636 19.86 -72.54 4.68
C LYS A 636 19.26 -71.63 3.59
N THR A 637 19.96 -70.62 3.06
CA THR A 637 21.23 -70.70 2.28
C THR A 637 21.90 -69.31 2.24
N ASP A 638 23.18 -69.23 2.65
CA ASP A 638 24.38 -68.96 1.81
C ASP A 638 24.50 -67.51 1.30
N ALA A 639 25.46 -66.73 1.82
CA ALA A 639 26.89 -66.72 1.42
C ALA A 639 27.09 -65.83 0.19
N ARG A 640 28.10 -64.97 0.04
CA ARG A 640 29.45 -64.76 0.59
C ARG A 640 29.94 -63.51 -0.21
N LYS A 641 30.98 -62.73 0.07
CA LYS A 641 32.23 -62.93 0.81
C LYS A 641 32.99 -61.59 0.81
N ARG A 642 33.55 -61.27 1.98
CA ARG A 642 34.99 -60.97 2.25
C ARG A 642 35.53 -59.61 1.78
N LYS A 643 35.93 -58.75 2.74
CA LYS A 643 37.24 -58.71 3.47
C LYS A 643 38.19 -57.75 2.71
N THR A 644 39.05 -56.93 3.30
CA THR A 644 39.54 -56.71 4.67
C THR A 644 40.35 -55.41 4.67
N ALA A 645 40.46 -54.79 5.87
CA ALA A 645 41.64 -54.16 6.50
C ALA A 645 42.75 -53.53 5.63
N GLY A 646 43.37 -52.40 5.98
CA GLY A 646 43.37 -51.65 7.23
C GLY A 646 44.60 -50.71 7.26
N THR A 647 44.71 -49.95 8.36
CA THR A 647 45.93 -49.32 8.95
C THR A 647 46.61 -48.15 8.19
N GLN A 648 46.63 -46.93 8.76
CA GLN A 648 47.68 -46.33 9.64
C GLN A 648 48.95 -45.95 8.85
N GLU A 649 49.70 -44.85 9.04
CA GLU A 649 49.78 -43.75 10.00
C GLU A 649 50.86 -42.74 9.47
N ASP A 650 50.93 -41.55 10.07
CA ASP A 650 52.12 -40.68 10.25
C ASP A 650 52.83 -39.96 9.06
N ARG A 651 52.93 -38.60 9.08
CA ARG A 651 54.03 -37.73 9.58
C ARG A 651 55.33 -37.87 8.76
N SER A 652 56.13 -36.87 8.40
CA SER A 652 56.28 -35.44 8.70
C SER A 652 57.48 -34.88 7.90
N ARG A 653 57.59 -33.55 7.74
CA ARG A 653 58.81 -32.71 7.53
C ARG A 653 59.67 -32.97 6.27
N GLY A 654 60.23 -32.00 5.54
CA GLY A 654 60.26 -30.54 5.66
C GLY A 654 61.20 -29.88 4.62
N LYS A 655 61.08 -28.54 4.54
CA LYS A 655 62.05 -27.48 4.13
C LYS A 655 62.53 -27.25 2.69
N SER A 656 62.62 -25.92 2.44
CA SER A 656 63.33 -25.12 1.41
C SER A 656 62.55 -24.92 0.10
N GLY A 657 62.46 -23.74 -0.51
CA GLY A 657 62.93 -22.38 -0.24
C GLY A 657 62.57 -21.49 -1.45
N ALA A 658 62.48 -20.17 -1.24
CA ALA A 658 62.46 -19.06 -2.22
C ALA A 658 61.19 -18.78 -3.08
N GLN A 659 60.57 -17.63 -2.75
CA GLN A 659 60.15 -16.50 -3.59
C GLN A 659 59.51 -16.74 -4.98
N SER A 660 58.23 -16.36 -5.12
CA SER A 660 57.77 -15.13 -5.82
C SER A 660 56.28 -15.26 -6.19
N GLU A 661 55.69 -14.18 -6.67
CA GLU A 661 54.32 -13.74 -6.36
C GLU A 661 53.17 -14.44 -7.08
N LYS A 662 52.00 -14.26 -6.46
CA LYS A 662 50.73 -14.96 -6.62
C LYS A 662 50.07 -14.79 -7.99
N ARG A 663 49.64 -15.93 -8.54
CA ARG A 663 48.58 -16.05 -9.54
C ARG A 663 47.18 -15.97 -8.93
N SER A 664 46.29 -15.58 -9.82
CA SER A 664 44.84 -15.59 -9.87
C SER A 664 44.14 -16.92 -9.54
N GLY A 665 42.88 -16.80 -9.09
CA GLY A 665 41.73 -17.50 -9.69
C GLY A 665 41.25 -18.86 -9.12
N LYS A 666 39.93 -18.88 -8.83
CA LYS A 666 38.96 -20.01 -8.81
C LYS A 666 38.90 -20.99 -7.63
N ASN A 667 37.66 -21.18 -7.15
CA ASN A 667 36.87 -22.44 -7.01
C ASN A 667 35.59 -22.10 -6.21
N GLY A 668 34.33 -22.48 -6.50
CA GLY A 668 33.76 -23.73 -7.05
C GLY A 668 33.86 -24.85 -6.00
N ALA A 669 32.85 -25.54 -5.47
CA ALA A 669 31.44 -25.72 -5.80
C ALA A 669 30.70 -26.38 -4.60
N ASP A 670 29.36 -26.28 -4.63
CA ASP A 670 28.31 -27.27 -4.30
C ASP A 670 28.39 -28.25 -3.10
N ALA A 671 27.34 -28.27 -2.25
CA ALA A 671 26.55 -29.46 -1.87
C ALA A 671 25.51 -29.20 -0.75
N GLY A 672 24.22 -29.24 -1.12
CA GLY A 672 23.11 -29.97 -0.47
C GLY A 672 22.74 -29.76 1.02
N ALA A 673 21.61 -29.09 1.27
CA ALA A 673 20.75 -29.39 2.44
C ALA A 673 19.26 -29.02 2.22
N ARG A 674 18.45 -30.08 2.06
CA ARG A 674 17.03 -30.28 2.44
C ARG A 674 15.99 -29.13 2.29
N LYS A 675 15.02 -29.44 1.43
CA LYS A 675 13.68 -28.87 1.24
C LYS A 675 12.94 -28.58 2.55
N GLU A 676 12.50 -27.33 2.73
CA GLU A 676 11.23 -27.00 3.39
C GLU A 676 10.49 -25.93 2.58
N LYS A 677 9.38 -26.33 1.94
CA LYS A 677 8.43 -25.43 1.28
C LYS A 677 7.62 -24.72 2.36
N MET A 678 7.77 -23.41 2.53
CA MET A 678 6.81 -22.58 3.28
C MET A 678 5.82 -21.93 2.31
N PRO A 679 4.51 -22.24 2.37
CA PRO A 679 3.51 -21.54 1.56
C PRO A 679 3.11 -20.23 2.24
N VAL A 680 3.33 -19.10 1.56
CA VAL A 680 2.67 -17.83 1.89
C VAL A 680 1.25 -17.91 1.32
N LYS A 681 0.27 -18.23 2.18
CA LYS A 681 -1.16 -18.16 1.83
C LYS A 681 -1.59 -16.70 1.84
N LEU A 682 -1.76 -16.13 0.64
CA LEU A 682 -2.71 -15.05 0.41
C LEU A 682 -4.13 -15.60 0.66
N PHE A 683 -4.96 -14.82 1.35
CA PHE A 683 -6.23 -15.25 1.92
C PHE A 683 -7.23 -15.72 0.86
N ALA A 684 -7.58 -17.02 0.89
CA ALA A 684 -8.78 -17.54 0.27
C ALA A 684 -10.01 -17.26 1.15
N PRO A 685 -11.20 -16.97 0.59
CA PRO A 685 -12.43 -16.85 1.37
C PRO A 685 -12.76 -18.19 2.04
N GLY A 686 -13.08 -18.14 3.33
CA GLY A 686 -13.34 -19.31 4.17
C GLY A 686 -14.43 -20.22 3.59
N ARG A 687 -14.15 -21.52 3.54
CA ARG A 687 -15.16 -22.57 3.29
C ARG A 687 -16.19 -22.53 4.41
N VAL A 688 -17.43 -22.23 4.07
CA VAL A 688 -18.59 -22.48 4.93
C VAL A 688 -18.76 -23.99 5.03
N ARG A 689 -18.67 -24.55 6.24
CA ARG A 689 -19.04 -25.94 6.52
C ARG A 689 -20.56 -26.07 6.38
N ALA A 690 -21.01 -26.99 5.53
CA ALA A 690 -22.40 -27.41 5.47
C ALA A 690 -22.81 -28.06 6.81
N VAL A 691 -23.96 -27.63 7.33
CA VAL A 691 -24.66 -28.28 8.45
C VAL A 691 -25.56 -29.37 7.84
N PRO A 692 -25.57 -30.61 8.34
CA PRO A 692 -26.42 -31.66 7.80
C PRO A 692 -27.88 -31.44 8.20
N GLU A 693 -28.78 -31.46 7.21
CA GLU A 693 -30.22 -31.52 7.40
C GLU A 693 -30.62 -32.84 8.07
N ASN A 694 -31.28 -32.74 9.22
CA ASN A 694 -32.03 -33.83 9.84
C ASN A 694 -33.49 -33.38 9.93
N ALA A 695 -34.27 -33.60 8.87
CA ALA A 695 -35.71 -33.39 8.88
C ALA A 695 -36.44 -34.72 9.06
N LYS A 696 -36.92 -34.96 10.29
CA LYS A 696 -37.87 -36.01 10.60
C LYS A 696 -39.24 -35.69 9.97
N ARG A 697 -39.76 -36.66 9.23
CA ARG A 697 -41.15 -36.78 8.78
C ARG A 697 -42.14 -36.61 9.93
N HIS A 698 -43.16 -35.78 9.74
CA HIS A 698 -44.51 -36.08 10.22
C HIS A 698 -45.56 -35.76 9.15
N LYS A 699 -46.28 -36.80 8.73
CA LYS A 699 -47.54 -36.76 8.00
C LYS A 699 -48.64 -36.22 8.92
N ARG A 700 -49.56 -35.39 8.38
CA ARG A 700 -51.01 -35.63 8.44
C ARG A 700 -51.78 -34.56 7.63
N ASN A 701 -52.62 -35.08 6.72
CA ASN A 701 -53.95 -34.67 6.24
C ASN A 701 -54.28 -33.16 6.27
N GLY A 702 -54.67 -32.50 5.18
CA GLY A 702 -55.58 -32.93 4.12
C GLY A 702 -56.94 -32.24 4.31
N LYS A 703 -57.25 -31.24 3.47
CA LYS A 703 -58.57 -31.00 2.86
C LYS A 703 -58.55 -29.73 2.00
N ASN A 704 -58.96 -29.92 0.75
CA ASN A 704 -59.33 -28.92 -0.23
C ASN A 704 -60.44 -28.00 0.30
N ASN A 705 -60.41 -26.72 -0.09
CA ASN A 705 -61.59 -26.14 -0.71
C ASN A 705 -61.22 -25.04 -1.71
N ARG A 706 -61.89 -25.10 -2.85
CA ARG A 706 -61.86 -24.18 -3.98
C ARG A 706 -62.75 -22.95 -3.71
N GLU A 707 -62.51 -21.94 -4.55
CA GLU A 707 -63.50 -21.06 -5.21
C GLU A 707 -63.91 -19.70 -4.62
N SER A 708 -64.03 -18.77 -5.60
CA SER A 708 -64.57 -17.40 -5.60
C SER A 708 -63.72 -16.32 -4.91
N GLY A 709 -63.34 -15.19 -5.52
CA GLY A 709 -63.76 -14.56 -6.77
C GLY A 709 -64.39 -13.20 -6.48
N ARG A 710 -63.59 -12.13 -6.51
CA ARG A 710 -63.86 -10.80 -7.12
C ARG A 710 -62.71 -9.84 -6.83
#